data_AF-A0A4V3FJR6-F1
#
_entry.id   AF-A0A4V3FJR6-F1
#
_cell.length_a   1.000
_cell.length_b   1.000
_cell.length_c   1.000
_cell.angle_alpha   90.00
_cell.angle_beta   90.00
_cell.angle_gamma   90.00
#
_symmetry.space_group_name_H-M   'P 1'
#
loop_
_entity.id
_entity.type
_entity.pdbx_description
1 polymer ?
#
loop_
_entity_poly.entity_id
_entity_poly.type
_entity_poly.pdbx_seq_one_letter_code
_entity_poly.pdbx_strand_id
1 'polypeptide(L)'
;MPGPRKSAAKKTTAKKTAAKKTAAKKTTATAKKTAAKTTAANKTVAKKTASKNTAANKTAAKNAAAAKNAAAAKNAAAAKKTAAPAEQASTVPLPQFLASAGTLTLDQRKLLVDQALLLLEQNYVHLPEKVAMHAVNPLQRLRVMRARMERRTAESMEAEWIFHREMSSIFHSVRDLHTNYLLPAPFAGKIAYLPFMIEKCYDTTGEHYLITNIVTGYSAPQFGPGAEVTHWNGTPIARAVALNGAQFAGSNDAANLARGLESLTLRPLVIQAPPDEDWVTLSYVGLDGSAQELREQWKVTTNLPPMTNLDAVTPASASMGLDLDSDEKARAKKALYVREVVDLEQGQTSAELTEPVAVGGADLATTMPGVFRAREVVTAHGTFGHLRIFTFSVTDPVAFRDEFVRLAAALPQNGLIVDVRDNGGGHIYASEFTLQTMTPRHISPEPVQFISTPLNLRLCRRHKDNPAGIDLGPWFDSLDLATETGAAYSAAKPITPEDGANEIGQTYYGPVVLVTDARVYSATDIFAAGFADHQIGKILGVDDNTGAGGANVWTHGLLATLLNEPPPPDPTSPYEALPNGANMRVAIRRTLRVGELSGTPVEDLGVRPDATHKMTRADLLEGNVDLLDAAGALLTAMPVRRLGVTVSLAGTTLTVGLDVDGIDRVDVYLDDRPISSEDLAADPVNLTVLDVKAGQVLRADGYSGGELVASRRLTV
;
A
#
# COMPACT_ATOMS: atom_id res chain seq x y z
N MET A 1 -28.61 39.85 39.18
CA MET A 1 -29.79 40.68 39.51
C MET A 1 -30.81 40.50 38.38
N PRO A 2 -32.08 40.34 38.71
CA PRO A 2 -32.84 39.08 38.54
C PRO A 2 -33.97 39.22 37.50
N GLY A 3 -34.50 38.17 36.86
CA GLY A 3 -35.15 36.98 37.40
C GLY A 3 -36.53 36.80 36.73
N PRO A 4 -37.43 35.92 37.24
CA PRO A 4 -37.62 34.57 36.70
C PRO A 4 -39.11 34.15 36.58
N ARG A 5 -39.39 32.90 36.13
CA ARG A 5 -40.57 32.08 36.53
C ARG A 5 -40.26 30.59 36.30
N LYS A 6 -39.91 29.84 37.36
CA LYS A 6 -40.76 28.95 38.22
C LYS A 6 -41.26 27.70 37.48
N SER A 7 -40.74 26.48 37.69
CA SER A 7 -40.70 25.58 38.88
C SER A 7 -41.95 24.71 39.05
N ALA A 8 -41.77 23.37 39.03
CA ALA A 8 -42.39 22.46 40.02
C ALA A 8 -41.68 21.09 40.00
N ALA A 9 -41.32 20.63 41.20
CA ALA A 9 -40.69 19.36 41.52
C ALA A 9 -41.63 18.51 42.40
N LYS A 10 -41.45 17.18 42.38
CA LYS A 10 -41.82 16.23 43.46
C LYS A 10 -40.93 14.98 43.28
N LYS A 11 -39.82 14.81 44.01
CA LYS A 11 -39.60 14.28 45.38
C LYS A 11 -40.00 12.80 45.62
N THR A 12 -38.98 12.04 46.04
CA THR A 12 -38.93 10.90 47.01
C THR A 12 -39.51 9.55 46.55
N THR A 13 -38.91 8.38 46.79
CA THR A 13 -38.18 7.90 48.00
C THR A 13 -37.36 6.63 47.72
N ALA A 14 -36.29 6.43 48.49
CA ALA A 14 -35.42 5.25 48.53
C ALA A 14 -36.03 4.04 49.28
N LYS A 15 -35.56 2.81 48.98
CA LYS A 15 -35.27 1.79 50.01
C LYS A 15 -34.40 0.62 49.50
N LYS A 16 -33.29 0.40 50.21
CA LYS A 16 -32.50 -0.84 50.30
C LYS A 16 -33.32 -1.99 50.89
N THR A 17 -33.04 -3.24 50.48
CA THR A 17 -32.66 -4.33 51.41
C THR A 17 -32.08 -5.56 50.71
N ALA A 18 -31.23 -6.28 51.44
CA ALA A 18 -30.39 -7.41 51.06
C ALA A 18 -30.94 -8.76 51.58
N ALA A 19 -30.50 -9.87 50.98
CA ALA A 19 -30.24 -11.21 51.57
C ALA A 19 -29.90 -12.17 50.39
N LYS A 20 -28.74 -12.82 50.24
CA LYS A 20 -27.90 -13.73 51.05
C LYS A 20 -28.33 -15.23 50.99
N LYS A 21 -27.45 -16.01 50.33
CA LYS A 21 -27.11 -17.46 50.46
C LYS A 21 -28.19 -18.52 50.17
N THR A 22 -27.86 -19.50 49.32
CA THR A 22 -27.40 -20.84 49.79
C THR A 22 -26.69 -21.63 48.68
N ALA A 23 -25.70 -22.43 49.10
CA ALA A 23 -24.98 -23.42 48.31
C ALA A 23 -25.63 -24.80 48.47
N ALA A 24 -25.48 -25.70 47.48
CA ALA A 24 -25.57 -27.14 47.70
C ALA A 24 -24.67 -27.91 46.72
N LYS A 25 -23.95 -28.86 47.31
CA LYS A 25 -22.94 -29.78 46.78
C LYS A 25 -23.51 -31.20 47.00
N LYS A 26 -23.36 -32.13 46.03
CA LYS A 26 -23.18 -33.61 46.22
C LYS A 26 -23.34 -34.35 44.88
N THR A 27 -22.28 -34.93 44.30
CA THR A 27 -21.69 -36.29 44.45
C THR A 27 -22.33 -37.40 43.62
N THR A 28 -21.53 -37.92 42.67
CA THR A 28 -21.26 -39.33 42.28
C THR A 28 -22.37 -40.39 42.29
N ALA A 29 -22.54 -41.12 41.17
CA ALA A 29 -22.43 -42.59 41.15
C ALA A 29 -22.39 -43.17 39.71
N THR A 30 -21.43 -44.06 39.52
CA THR A 30 -21.26 -45.12 38.50
C THR A 30 -22.48 -46.00 38.25
N ALA A 31 -22.70 -46.43 37.00
CA ALA A 31 -23.29 -47.74 36.71
C ALA A 31 -22.87 -48.31 35.35
N LYS A 32 -22.32 -49.52 35.44
CA LYS A 32 -21.87 -50.52 34.46
C LYS A 32 -23.05 -51.19 33.76
N LYS A 33 -22.92 -51.62 32.49
CA LYS A 33 -23.30 -52.95 31.92
C LYS A 33 -23.25 -52.91 30.37
N THR A 34 -22.29 -53.60 29.72
CA THR A 34 -22.38 -54.94 29.05
C THR A 34 -23.41 -55.02 27.91
N ALA A 35 -23.25 -55.75 26.81
CA ALA A 35 -22.17 -56.39 26.05
C ALA A 35 -22.89 -57.26 24.99
N ALA A 36 -22.50 -57.22 23.72
CA ALA A 36 -22.64 -58.27 22.68
C ALA A 36 -22.11 -57.63 21.38
N LYS A 37 -20.97 -57.96 20.76
CA LYS A 37 -20.25 -59.20 20.45
C LYS A 37 -20.83 -59.97 19.25
N THR A 38 -20.24 -59.73 18.08
CA THR A 38 -20.05 -60.68 16.96
C THR A 38 -18.84 -60.16 16.15
N THR A 39 -17.64 -60.71 16.39
CA THR A 39 -16.90 -61.68 15.54
C THR A 39 -16.56 -61.14 14.14
N ALA A 40 -15.34 -60.63 13.88
CA ALA A 40 -14.04 -61.31 13.71
C ALA A 40 -13.85 -62.00 12.35
N ALA A 41 -12.95 -61.47 11.51
CA ALA A 41 -12.12 -62.25 10.57
C ALA A 41 -10.86 -61.45 10.12
N ASN A 42 -9.76 -61.73 10.83
CA ASN A 42 -8.36 -61.94 10.41
C ASN A 42 -7.64 -61.07 9.34
N LYS A 43 -6.56 -60.44 9.86
CA LYS A 43 -5.13 -60.55 9.49
C LYS A 43 -4.68 -60.21 8.05
N THR A 44 -3.77 -59.24 7.96
CA THR A 44 -2.31 -59.54 7.88
C THR A 44 -1.44 -58.32 8.19
N VAL A 45 -0.35 -58.58 8.92
CA VAL A 45 0.69 -57.63 9.34
C VAL A 45 1.81 -57.65 8.30
N ALA A 46 2.29 -56.48 7.87
CA ALA A 46 3.57 -56.31 7.22
C ALA A 46 4.39 -55.23 7.94
N LYS A 47 5.55 -55.64 8.45
CA LYS A 47 6.62 -54.83 9.05
C LYS A 47 7.01 -53.64 8.15
N LYS A 48 7.08 -52.43 8.72
CA LYS A 48 7.86 -51.32 8.15
C LYS A 48 9.24 -51.29 8.79
N THR A 49 10.24 -51.58 7.97
CA THR A 49 11.67 -51.39 8.25
C THR A 49 12.02 -49.91 8.01
N ALA A 50 12.87 -49.36 8.87
CA ALA A 50 13.42 -48.01 8.74
C ALA A 50 14.36 -47.90 7.53
N SER A 51 14.29 -46.78 6.79
CA SER A 51 15.33 -46.36 5.85
C SER A 51 15.62 -44.86 6.00
N LYS A 52 16.87 -44.57 6.37
CA LYS A 52 17.54 -43.27 6.26
C LYS A 52 17.72 -42.93 4.76
N ASN A 53 17.36 -41.71 4.36
CA ASN A 53 18.04 -40.86 3.36
C ASN A 53 17.11 -39.73 2.90
N THR A 54 17.31 -38.50 3.38
CA THR A 54 16.51 -37.33 2.92
C THR A 54 17.28 -36.00 2.90
N ALA A 55 18.61 -36.03 2.78
CA ALA A 55 19.41 -34.82 2.65
C ALA A 55 19.86 -34.52 1.20
N ALA A 56 20.05 -35.55 0.35
CA ALA A 56 20.60 -35.36 -1.01
C ALA A 56 19.57 -34.87 -2.05
N ASN A 57 18.27 -35.14 -1.87
CA ASN A 57 17.23 -34.78 -2.86
C ASN A 57 16.74 -33.32 -2.76
N LYS A 58 16.99 -32.60 -1.66
CA LYS A 58 16.64 -31.16 -1.54
C LYS A 58 17.63 -30.26 -2.29
N THR A 59 18.90 -30.65 -2.39
CA THR A 59 19.94 -29.87 -3.09
C THR A 59 19.80 -29.96 -4.61
N ALA A 60 19.40 -31.13 -5.14
CA ALA A 60 19.15 -31.29 -6.57
C ALA A 60 17.93 -30.49 -7.07
N ALA A 61 16.87 -30.37 -6.25
CA ALA A 61 15.69 -29.57 -6.57
C ALA A 61 15.97 -28.05 -6.53
N LYS A 62 16.79 -27.58 -5.57
CA LYS A 62 17.25 -26.18 -5.52
C LYS A 62 18.12 -25.80 -6.73
N ASN A 63 19.01 -26.69 -7.16
CA ASN A 63 19.89 -26.43 -8.30
C ASN A 63 19.13 -26.45 -9.65
N ALA A 64 18.07 -27.27 -9.77
CA ALA A 64 17.21 -27.28 -10.95
C ALA A 64 16.30 -26.03 -11.05
N ALA A 65 15.84 -25.50 -9.91
CA ALA A 65 15.09 -24.24 -9.85
C ALA A 65 16.00 -23.02 -10.15
N ALA A 66 17.22 -23.00 -9.62
CA ALA A 66 18.20 -21.95 -9.91
C ALA A 66 18.62 -21.95 -11.40
N ALA A 67 18.78 -23.13 -12.02
CA ALA A 67 19.11 -23.25 -13.44
C ALA A 67 17.95 -22.82 -14.36
N LYS A 68 16.68 -23.07 -13.97
CA LYS A 68 15.50 -22.58 -14.70
C LYS A 68 15.33 -21.06 -14.58
N ASN A 69 15.60 -20.48 -13.41
CA ASN A 69 15.59 -19.03 -13.22
C ASN A 69 16.71 -18.33 -14.00
N ALA A 70 17.89 -18.94 -14.09
CA ALA A 70 18.99 -18.44 -14.91
C ALA A 70 18.72 -18.53 -16.43
N ALA A 71 17.99 -19.56 -16.88
CA ALA A 71 17.57 -19.70 -18.28
C ALA A 71 16.45 -18.72 -18.66
N ALA A 72 15.49 -18.47 -17.75
CA ALA A 72 14.47 -17.43 -17.92
C ALA A 72 15.08 -16.02 -17.94
N ALA A 73 16.07 -15.76 -17.07
CA ALA A 73 16.84 -14.51 -17.06
C ALA A 73 17.66 -14.32 -18.36
N LYS A 74 18.23 -15.39 -18.93
CA LYS A 74 18.93 -15.32 -20.23
C LYS A 74 17.98 -15.08 -21.41
N ASN A 75 16.78 -15.64 -21.39
CA ASN A 75 15.77 -15.37 -22.44
C ASN A 75 15.17 -13.95 -22.32
N ALA A 76 15.02 -13.43 -21.09
CA ALA A 76 14.69 -12.02 -20.86
C ALA A 76 15.83 -11.07 -21.27
N ALA A 77 17.09 -11.47 -21.07
CA ALA A 77 18.26 -10.72 -21.53
C ALA A 77 18.42 -10.74 -23.07
N ALA A 78 17.98 -11.80 -23.75
CA ALA A 78 17.98 -11.88 -25.20
C ALA A 78 16.88 -11.00 -25.84
N ALA A 79 15.73 -10.85 -25.16
CA ALA A 79 14.68 -9.90 -25.55
C ALA A 79 15.06 -8.42 -25.26
N LYS A 80 16.04 -8.17 -24.37
CA LYS A 80 16.55 -6.81 -24.03
C LYS A 80 17.51 -6.19 -25.06
N LYS A 81 17.92 -6.90 -26.12
CA LYS A 81 18.89 -6.38 -27.11
C LYS A 81 18.31 -5.54 -28.25
N THR A 82 17.04 -5.12 -28.17
CA THR A 82 16.45 -4.13 -29.09
C THR A 82 15.77 -2.98 -28.34
N ALA A 83 16.25 -2.62 -27.15
CA ALA A 83 15.96 -1.31 -26.59
C ALA A 83 16.74 -0.27 -27.39
N ALA A 84 16.06 0.37 -28.35
CA ALA A 84 16.53 1.60 -28.97
C ALA A 84 16.87 2.63 -27.87
N PRO A 85 17.80 3.57 -28.12
CA PRO A 85 17.98 4.72 -27.23
C PRO A 85 16.61 5.34 -26.98
N ALA A 86 16.34 5.83 -25.76
CA ALA A 86 15.13 6.57 -25.46
C ALA A 86 15.03 7.77 -26.44
N GLU A 87 14.36 7.56 -27.57
CA GLU A 87 13.84 8.62 -28.42
C GLU A 87 13.10 9.55 -27.47
N GLN A 88 13.48 10.82 -27.45
CA GLN A 88 12.67 11.86 -26.82
C GLN A 88 11.24 11.63 -27.28
N ALA A 89 10.38 11.14 -26.39
CA ALA A 89 9.00 10.87 -26.73
C ALA A 89 8.43 12.17 -27.30
N SER A 90 8.08 12.16 -28.59
CA SER A 90 7.67 13.36 -29.31
C SER A 90 6.46 13.93 -28.58
N THR A 91 6.66 15.05 -27.88
CA THR A 91 5.58 15.75 -27.19
C THR A 91 4.69 16.38 -28.25
N VAL A 92 3.38 16.14 -28.16
CA VAL A 92 2.40 16.68 -29.10
C VAL A 92 1.32 17.46 -28.37
N PRO A 93 0.71 18.50 -28.97
CA PRO A 93 -0.48 19.13 -28.42
C PRO A 93 -1.64 18.14 -28.27
N LEU A 94 -2.44 18.28 -27.21
CA LEU A 94 -3.60 17.41 -26.94
C LEU A 94 -4.56 17.25 -28.15
N PRO A 95 -4.93 18.32 -28.90
CA PRO A 95 -5.85 18.18 -30.04
C PRO A 95 -5.30 17.27 -31.14
N GLN A 96 -3.98 17.36 -31.39
CA GLN A 96 -3.31 16.53 -32.38
C GLN A 96 -3.33 15.06 -31.96
N PHE A 97 -3.14 14.78 -30.67
CA PHE A 97 -3.22 13.41 -30.14
C PHE A 97 -4.64 12.84 -30.26
N LEU A 98 -5.66 13.60 -29.86
CA LEU A 98 -7.05 13.16 -29.88
C LEU A 98 -7.59 12.88 -31.29
N ALA A 99 -7.04 13.52 -32.32
CA ALA A 99 -7.41 13.24 -33.71
C ALA A 99 -7.14 11.78 -34.16
N SER A 100 -6.31 11.04 -33.42
CA SER A 100 -5.99 9.62 -33.68
C SER A 100 -6.82 8.61 -32.87
N ALA A 101 -7.69 9.08 -31.96
CA ALA A 101 -8.51 8.24 -31.09
C ALA A 101 -9.87 7.88 -31.74
N GLY A 102 -10.59 6.92 -31.15
CA GLY A 102 -11.98 6.62 -31.55
C GLY A 102 -12.15 5.43 -32.49
N THR A 103 -11.56 4.27 -32.18
CA THR A 103 -11.52 3.09 -33.07
C THR A 103 -12.43 1.92 -32.67
N LEU A 104 -13.15 2.00 -31.54
CA LEU A 104 -14.02 0.95 -31.04
C LEU A 104 -15.33 0.83 -31.83
N THR A 105 -15.62 -0.38 -32.28
CA THR A 105 -16.91 -0.73 -32.89
C THR A 105 -18.02 -0.82 -31.83
N LEU A 106 -19.28 -0.79 -32.27
CA LEU A 106 -20.42 -0.95 -31.36
C LEU A 106 -20.37 -2.28 -30.58
N ASP A 107 -20.00 -3.38 -31.24
CA ASP A 107 -19.91 -4.69 -30.59
C ASP A 107 -18.78 -4.75 -29.57
N GLN A 108 -17.64 -4.10 -29.86
CA GLN A 108 -16.56 -3.95 -28.90
C GLN A 108 -16.99 -3.14 -27.65
N ARG A 109 -17.79 -2.09 -27.83
CA ARG A 109 -18.36 -1.32 -26.71
C ARG A 109 -19.34 -2.17 -25.89
N LYS A 110 -20.19 -2.98 -26.55
CA LYS A 110 -21.09 -3.92 -25.87
C LYS A 110 -20.31 -4.93 -25.02
N LEU A 111 -19.26 -5.53 -25.58
CA LEU A 111 -18.38 -6.47 -24.88
C LEU A 111 -17.74 -5.84 -23.63
N LEU A 112 -17.25 -4.60 -23.73
CA LEU A 112 -16.70 -3.87 -22.59
C LEU A 112 -17.74 -3.69 -21.47
N VAL A 113 -18.99 -3.34 -21.82
CA VAL A 113 -20.06 -3.20 -20.82
C VAL A 113 -20.42 -4.54 -20.18
N ASP A 114 -20.48 -5.62 -20.97
CA ASP A 114 -20.81 -6.96 -20.49
C ASP A 114 -19.72 -7.51 -19.55
N GLN A 115 -18.44 -7.32 -19.88
CA GLN A 115 -17.32 -7.72 -19.03
C GLN A 115 -17.20 -6.86 -17.76
N ALA A 116 -17.56 -5.57 -17.83
CA ALA A 116 -17.64 -4.71 -16.64
C ALA A 116 -18.76 -5.14 -15.68
N LEU A 117 -19.93 -5.55 -16.21
CA LEU A 117 -21.03 -6.09 -15.42
C LEU A 117 -20.60 -7.34 -14.66
N LEU A 118 -19.98 -8.28 -15.36
CA LEU A 118 -19.44 -9.50 -14.78
C LEU A 118 -18.45 -9.20 -13.65
N LEU A 119 -17.45 -8.35 -13.92
CA LEU A 119 -16.38 -8.02 -12.99
C LEU A 119 -16.93 -7.39 -11.69
N LEU A 120 -17.80 -6.38 -11.81
CA LEU A 120 -18.37 -5.72 -10.65
C LEU A 120 -19.32 -6.63 -9.87
N GLU A 121 -20.12 -7.45 -10.55
CA GLU A 121 -21.11 -8.31 -9.88
C GLU A 121 -20.46 -9.51 -9.19
N GLN A 122 -19.40 -10.08 -9.76
CA GLN A 122 -18.84 -11.35 -9.30
C GLN A 122 -17.53 -11.21 -8.52
N ASN A 123 -16.78 -10.11 -8.66
CA ASN A 123 -15.44 -10.03 -8.10
C ASN A 123 -15.23 -8.82 -7.19
N TYR A 124 -16.05 -7.78 -7.32
CA TYR A 124 -15.82 -6.55 -6.60
C TYR A 124 -16.18 -6.65 -5.12
N VAL A 125 -15.15 -6.70 -4.26
CA VAL A 125 -15.32 -6.98 -2.83
C VAL A 125 -16.10 -5.90 -2.09
N HIS A 126 -15.93 -4.63 -2.46
CA HIS A 126 -16.55 -3.51 -1.76
C HIS A 126 -17.94 -3.14 -2.31
N LEU A 127 -18.46 -3.85 -3.32
CA LEU A 127 -19.72 -3.47 -3.97
C LEU A 127 -20.87 -3.23 -2.96
N PRO A 128 -21.16 -4.13 -2.00
CA PRO A 128 -22.27 -3.91 -1.06
C PRO A 128 -22.07 -2.66 -0.19
N GLU A 129 -20.83 -2.42 0.23
CA GLU A 129 -20.43 -1.30 1.08
C GLU A 129 -20.52 0.02 0.33
N LYS A 130 -19.94 0.12 -0.88
CA LYS A 130 -19.94 1.35 -1.67
C LYS A 130 -21.32 1.74 -2.20
N VAL A 131 -22.15 0.75 -2.56
CA VAL A 131 -23.57 1.00 -2.92
C VAL A 131 -24.30 1.67 -1.76
N ALA A 132 -24.09 1.16 -0.54
CA ALA A 132 -24.72 1.72 0.65
C ALA A 132 -24.12 3.10 1.02
N MET A 133 -22.80 3.22 1.01
CA MET A 133 -22.07 4.42 1.45
C MET A 133 -22.29 5.61 0.51
N HIS A 134 -22.32 5.38 -0.79
CA HIS A 134 -22.40 6.46 -1.79
C HIS A 134 -23.78 6.57 -2.46
N ALA A 135 -24.74 5.72 -2.11
CA ALA A 135 -26.08 5.70 -2.69
C ALA A 135 -26.07 5.58 -4.24
N VAL A 136 -25.17 4.74 -4.76
CA VAL A 136 -25.00 4.51 -6.20
C VAL A 136 -25.41 3.09 -6.58
N ASN A 137 -25.70 2.86 -7.87
CA ASN A 137 -25.97 1.52 -8.41
C ASN A 137 -25.24 1.33 -9.75
N PRO A 138 -23.94 0.98 -9.73
CA PRO A 138 -23.13 0.87 -10.95
C PRO A 138 -23.63 -0.25 -11.87
N LEU A 139 -24.10 -1.39 -11.32
CA LEU A 139 -24.64 -2.50 -12.10
C LEU A 139 -25.88 -2.07 -12.90
N GLN A 140 -26.80 -1.33 -12.29
CA GLN A 140 -27.98 -0.84 -13.01
C GLN A 140 -27.61 0.18 -14.08
N ARG A 141 -26.63 1.06 -13.84
CA ARG A 141 -26.13 2.00 -14.84
C ARG A 141 -25.58 1.27 -16.07
N LEU A 142 -24.76 0.24 -15.86
CA LEU A 142 -24.24 -0.60 -16.94
C LEU A 142 -25.36 -1.34 -17.70
N ARG A 143 -26.35 -1.92 -17.00
CA ARG A 143 -27.51 -2.58 -17.64
C ARG A 143 -28.30 -1.62 -18.53
N VAL A 144 -28.53 -0.39 -18.07
CA VAL A 144 -29.21 0.66 -18.86
C VAL A 144 -28.37 1.06 -20.07
N MET A 145 -27.06 1.25 -19.88
CA MET A 145 -26.12 1.57 -20.96
C MET A 145 -26.13 0.46 -22.03
N ARG A 146 -26.05 -0.81 -21.60
CA ARG A 146 -26.11 -1.98 -22.48
C ARG A 146 -27.41 -2.07 -23.27
N ALA A 147 -28.56 -1.83 -22.61
CA ALA A 147 -29.87 -1.85 -23.25
C ALA A 147 -30.06 -0.69 -24.25
N ARG A 148 -29.46 0.48 -24.01
CA ARG A 148 -29.45 1.58 -24.98
C ARG A 148 -28.67 1.21 -26.24
N MET A 149 -27.55 0.51 -26.09
CA MET A 149 -26.71 0.08 -27.22
C MET A 149 -27.41 -0.93 -28.16
N GLU A 150 -28.39 -1.70 -27.67
CA GLU A 150 -29.17 -2.61 -28.55
C GLU A 150 -30.04 -1.88 -29.56
N ARG A 151 -30.34 -0.59 -29.33
CA ARG A 151 -31.12 0.22 -30.25
C ARG A 151 -30.25 1.08 -31.17
N ARG A 152 -28.93 0.95 -31.09
CA ARG A 152 -27.98 1.69 -31.92
C ARG A 152 -27.44 0.81 -33.06
N THR A 153 -26.97 1.47 -34.10
CA THR A 153 -26.23 0.92 -35.24
C THR A 153 -24.81 1.51 -35.26
N ALA A 154 -23.95 1.03 -36.15
CA ALA A 154 -22.61 1.58 -36.34
C ALA A 154 -22.64 3.08 -36.73
N GLU A 155 -23.68 3.51 -37.43
CA GLU A 155 -23.86 4.90 -37.89
C GLU A 155 -24.50 5.80 -36.83
N SER A 156 -25.24 5.24 -35.88
CA SER A 156 -25.96 5.99 -34.84
C SER A 156 -25.31 5.92 -33.46
N MET A 157 -24.14 5.28 -33.34
CA MET A 157 -23.35 5.30 -32.12
C MET A 157 -22.80 6.70 -31.84
N GLU A 158 -22.66 7.05 -30.55
CA GLU A 158 -22.07 8.33 -30.17
C GLU A 158 -20.55 8.33 -30.37
N ALA A 159 -19.97 9.54 -30.36
CA ALA A 159 -18.53 9.72 -30.32
C ALA A 159 -17.91 8.91 -29.18
N GLU A 160 -16.80 8.21 -29.45
CA GLU A 160 -16.23 7.23 -28.52
C GLU A 160 -15.85 7.83 -27.15
N TRP A 161 -15.37 9.07 -27.13
CA TRP A 161 -15.02 9.75 -25.88
C TRP A 161 -16.20 9.87 -24.91
N ILE A 162 -17.44 9.93 -25.42
CA ILE A 162 -18.66 9.93 -24.59
C ILE A 162 -18.85 8.56 -23.92
N PHE A 163 -18.59 7.47 -24.67
CA PHE A 163 -18.65 6.10 -24.15
C PHE A 163 -17.62 5.90 -23.03
N HIS A 164 -16.35 6.29 -23.26
CA HIS A 164 -15.29 6.19 -22.25
C HIS A 164 -15.63 7.00 -21.00
N ARG A 165 -16.14 8.24 -21.18
CA ARG A 165 -16.57 9.08 -20.06
C ARG A 165 -17.70 8.46 -19.25
N GLU A 166 -18.69 7.84 -19.90
CA GLU A 166 -19.78 7.15 -19.20
C GLU A 166 -19.28 5.92 -18.43
N MET A 167 -18.41 5.10 -19.05
CA MET A 167 -17.76 3.95 -18.40
C MET A 167 -16.94 4.39 -17.18
N SER A 168 -16.01 5.33 -17.33
CA SER A 168 -15.21 5.84 -16.21
C SER A 168 -16.09 6.43 -15.11
N SER A 169 -17.15 7.18 -15.47
CA SER A 169 -18.11 7.72 -14.49
C SER A 169 -18.86 6.64 -13.71
N ILE A 170 -19.10 5.46 -14.29
CA ILE A 170 -19.70 4.33 -13.59
C ILE A 170 -18.71 3.76 -12.56
N PHE A 171 -17.47 3.52 -12.95
CA PHE A 171 -16.44 3.01 -12.04
C PHE A 171 -16.10 4.03 -10.94
N HIS A 172 -15.94 5.31 -11.26
CA HIS A 172 -15.68 6.35 -10.25
C HIS A 172 -16.85 6.56 -9.28
N SER A 173 -18.08 6.15 -9.63
CA SER A 173 -19.23 6.35 -8.75
C SER A 173 -19.16 5.57 -7.44
N VAL A 174 -18.37 4.48 -7.40
CA VAL A 174 -18.11 3.73 -6.17
C VAL A 174 -16.91 4.27 -5.37
N ARG A 175 -16.26 5.35 -5.83
CA ARG A 175 -15.14 6.02 -5.13
C ARG A 175 -14.07 5.05 -4.62
N ASP A 176 -13.68 4.11 -5.46
CA ASP A 176 -12.70 3.08 -5.16
C ASP A 176 -11.61 3.13 -6.21
N LEU A 177 -10.41 3.51 -5.79
CA LEU A 177 -9.29 3.72 -6.71
C LEU A 177 -8.65 2.43 -7.20
N HIS A 178 -9.01 1.29 -6.62
CA HIS A 178 -8.57 -0.02 -7.05
C HIS A 178 -9.53 -0.68 -8.06
N THR A 179 -10.70 -0.06 -8.29
CA THR A 179 -11.72 -0.56 -9.20
C THR A 179 -11.92 0.42 -10.34
N ASN A 180 -11.31 0.14 -11.50
CA ASN A 180 -11.21 1.10 -12.61
C ASN A 180 -11.52 0.49 -13.97
N TYR A 181 -12.06 1.32 -14.85
CA TYR A 181 -12.03 1.11 -16.30
C TYR A 181 -10.76 1.76 -16.86
N LEU A 182 -9.99 1.02 -17.67
CA LEU A 182 -8.75 1.49 -18.26
C LEU A 182 -8.93 1.74 -19.76
N LEU A 183 -8.57 2.94 -20.20
CA LEU A 183 -8.75 3.39 -21.58
C LEU A 183 -7.82 2.61 -22.54
N PRO A 184 -8.30 2.26 -23.74
CA PRO A 184 -7.54 1.52 -24.75
C PRO A 184 -6.44 2.38 -25.40
N ALA A 185 -5.73 1.80 -26.38
CA ALA A 185 -4.92 2.60 -27.30
C ALA A 185 -5.79 3.70 -27.98
N PRO A 186 -5.25 4.92 -28.21
CA PRO A 186 -3.86 5.33 -28.00
C PRO A 186 -3.56 5.88 -26.60
N PHE A 187 -4.49 5.84 -25.64
CA PHE A 187 -4.37 6.48 -24.33
C PHE A 187 -3.43 5.75 -23.36
N ALA A 188 -3.43 4.41 -23.39
CA ALA A 188 -2.57 3.61 -22.52
C ALA A 188 -1.09 3.97 -22.70
N GLY A 189 -0.38 4.19 -21.57
CA GLY A 189 1.02 4.60 -21.56
C GLY A 189 1.28 6.07 -21.92
N LYS A 190 0.23 6.90 -22.00
CA LYS A 190 0.34 8.35 -22.25
C LYS A 190 -0.06 9.15 -21.01
N ILE A 191 0.57 10.32 -20.89
CA ILE A 191 0.18 11.36 -19.94
C ILE A 191 -0.19 12.63 -20.69
N ALA A 192 -1.25 13.30 -20.26
CA ALA A 192 -1.50 14.70 -20.57
C ALA A 192 -0.94 15.55 -19.42
N TYR A 193 -0.17 16.59 -19.74
CA TYR A 193 0.45 17.44 -18.72
C TYR A 193 0.52 18.91 -19.15
N LEU A 194 0.61 19.78 -18.15
CA LEU A 194 1.08 21.15 -18.25
C LEU A 194 2.50 21.22 -17.67
N PRO A 195 3.36 22.14 -18.16
CA PRO A 195 4.80 22.14 -17.86
C PRO A 195 5.13 22.70 -16.46
N PHE A 196 4.19 22.59 -15.50
CA PHE A 196 4.34 23.06 -14.13
C PHE A 196 3.45 22.25 -13.16
N MET A 197 3.81 22.31 -11.87
CA MET A 197 3.03 21.73 -10.77
C MET A 197 2.48 22.84 -9.87
N ILE A 198 1.32 22.59 -9.27
CA ILE A 198 0.68 23.47 -8.29
C ILE A 198 0.52 22.68 -6.99
N GLU A 199 0.98 23.25 -5.89
CA GLU A 199 0.79 22.69 -4.55
C GLU A 199 0.13 23.71 -3.62
N LYS A 200 -0.48 23.21 -2.54
CA LYS A 200 -1.23 24.02 -1.57
C LYS A 200 -0.42 24.22 -0.30
N CYS A 201 -0.34 25.45 0.18
CA CYS A 201 0.20 25.79 1.49
C CYS A 201 -0.74 26.69 2.27
N TYR A 202 -0.41 26.94 3.54
CA TYR A 202 -1.15 27.80 4.45
C TYR A 202 -0.25 28.83 5.12
N ASP A 203 -0.83 29.98 5.44
CA ASP A 203 -0.25 30.98 6.33
C ASP A 203 -1.33 31.60 7.25
N THR A 204 -1.05 32.74 7.88
CA THR A 204 -2.00 33.45 8.76
C THR A 204 -3.23 34.02 8.04
N THR A 205 -3.16 34.18 6.71
CA THR A 205 -4.19 34.77 5.86
C THR A 205 -5.09 33.73 5.21
N GLY A 206 -4.60 32.50 5.01
CA GLY A 206 -5.43 31.39 4.54
C GLY A 206 -4.68 30.32 3.77
N GLU A 207 -5.37 29.73 2.80
CA GLU A 207 -4.81 28.77 1.85
C GLU A 207 -4.28 29.48 0.61
N HIS A 208 -3.15 29.01 0.09
CA HIS A 208 -2.48 29.54 -1.10
C HIS A 208 -2.08 28.39 -2.03
N TYR A 209 -2.02 28.69 -3.33
CA TYR A 209 -1.68 27.71 -4.35
C TYR A 209 -0.45 28.19 -5.12
N LEU A 210 0.67 27.51 -4.94
CA LEU A 210 1.95 27.95 -5.46
C LEU A 210 2.40 27.03 -6.59
N ILE A 211 3.04 27.62 -7.59
CA ILE A 211 3.90 26.86 -8.49
C ILE A 211 5.09 26.35 -7.67
N THR A 212 5.40 25.06 -7.78
CA THR A 212 6.53 24.43 -7.06
C THR A 212 7.57 23.84 -7.98
N ASN A 213 7.16 23.32 -9.14
CA ASN A 213 8.04 22.76 -10.15
C ASN A 213 7.67 23.25 -11.54
N ILE A 214 8.68 23.35 -12.40
CA ILE A 214 8.55 23.63 -13.84
C ILE A 214 9.40 22.64 -14.62
N VAL A 215 8.94 22.24 -15.81
CA VAL A 215 9.72 21.37 -16.70
C VAL A 215 10.96 22.11 -17.17
N THR A 216 12.12 21.45 -17.19
CA THR A 216 13.37 22.03 -17.64
C THR A 216 13.23 22.67 -19.03
N GLY A 217 13.65 23.93 -19.15
CA GLY A 217 13.56 24.70 -20.40
C GLY A 217 12.22 25.44 -20.60
N TYR A 218 11.21 25.22 -19.75
CA TYR A 218 10.01 26.05 -19.73
C TYR A 218 10.27 27.38 -19.04
N SER A 219 9.71 28.47 -19.59
CA SER A 219 9.76 29.79 -18.96
C SER A 219 8.55 30.63 -19.36
N ALA A 220 8.10 31.47 -18.45
CA ALA A 220 7.08 32.49 -18.68
C ALA A 220 7.36 33.73 -17.78
N PRO A 221 6.86 34.93 -18.13
CA PRO A 221 7.13 36.15 -17.36
C PRO A 221 6.71 36.02 -15.90
N GLN A 222 7.61 36.33 -14.96
CA GLN A 222 7.36 36.27 -13.51
C GLN A 222 6.78 34.93 -13.01
N PHE A 223 6.99 33.84 -13.76
CA PHE A 223 6.41 32.52 -13.49
C PHE A 223 7.51 31.53 -13.12
N GLY A 224 7.27 30.74 -12.08
CA GLY A 224 8.21 29.75 -11.55
C GLY A 224 7.90 29.43 -10.10
N PRO A 225 8.74 28.59 -9.44
CA PRO A 225 8.55 28.24 -8.04
C PRO A 225 8.31 29.46 -7.14
N GLY A 226 7.18 29.47 -6.43
CA GLY A 226 6.74 30.57 -5.56
C GLY A 226 5.75 31.56 -6.17
N ALA A 227 5.50 31.54 -7.48
CA ALA A 227 4.40 32.28 -8.08
C ALA A 227 3.05 31.72 -7.59
N GLU A 228 2.10 32.60 -7.26
CA GLU A 228 0.82 32.21 -6.63
C GLU A 228 -0.31 32.19 -7.65
N VAL A 229 -0.88 31.01 -7.89
CA VAL A 229 -2.04 30.84 -8.77
C VAL A 229 -3.28 31.28 -8.02
N THR A 230 -4.05 32.19 -8.62
CA THR A 230 -5.31 32.69 -8.03
C THR A 230 -6.54 32.14 -8.76
N HIS A 231 -6.45 31.97 -10.08
CA HIS A 231 -7.56 31.51 -10.91
C HIS A 231 -7.11 30.51 -11.98
N TRP A 232 -8.00 29.56 -12.25
CA TRP A 232 -7.92 28.54 -13.29
C TRP A 232 -9.09 28.71 -14.27
N ASN A 233 -8.82 29.09 -15.52
CA ASN A 233 -9.86 29.40 -16.51
C ASN A 233 -10.89 30.42 -15.99
N GLY A 234 -10.43 31.43 -15.24
CA GLY A 234 -11.28 32.45 -14.61
C GLY A 234 -12.06 31.97 -13.37
N THR A 235 -11.91 30.71 -12.95
CA THR A 235 -12.48 30.19 -11.69
C THR A 235 -11.46 30.31 -10.57
N PRO A 236 -11.81 30.79 -9.36
CA PRO A 236 -10.89 30.79 -8.23
C PRO A 236 -10.28 29.39 -8.01
N ILE A 237 -8.96 29.32 -7.83
CA ILE A 237 -8.22 28.05 -7.89
C ILE A 237 -8.74 27.01 -6.89
N ALA A 238 -9.08 27.39 -5.66
CA ALA A 238 -9.65 26.50 -4.66
C ALA A 238 -10.96 25.84 -5.13
N ARG A 239 -11.81 26.62 -5.81
CA ARG A 239 -13.06 26.10 -6.40
C ARG A 239 -12.77 25.19 -7.59
N ALA A 240 -11.79 25.52 -8.43
CA ALA A 240 -11.39 24.66 -9.55
C ALA A 240 -10.88 23.30 -9.06
N VAL A 241 -10.06 23.29 -8.00
CA VAL A 241 -9.58 22.07 -7.33
C VAL A 241 -10.75 21.23 -6.82
N ALA A 242 -11.70 21.84 -6.10
CA ALA A 242 -12.85 21.13 -5.56
C ALA A 242 -13.76 20.52 -6.65
N LEU A 243 -14.00 21.28 -7.73
CA LEU A 243 -14.78 20.80 -8.88
C LEU A 243 -14.07 19.66 -9.62
N ASN A 244 -12.76 19.76 -9.79
CA ASN A 244 -11.96 18.72 -10.43
C ASN A 244 -11.93 17.45 -9.57
N GLY A 245 -11.67 17.58 -8.27
CA GLY A 245 -11.68 16.46 -7.32
C GLY A 245 -13.00 15.67 -7.38
N ALA A 246 -14.14 16.37 -7.37
CA ALA A 246 -15.46 15.74 -7.43
C ALA A 246 -15.66 14.80 -8.64
N GLN A 247 -14.88 14.94 -9.71
CA GLN A 247 -14.90 14.05 -10.88
C GLN A 247 -14.02 12.79 -10.71
N PHE A 248 -12.94 12.88 -9.93
CA PHE A 248 -11.93 11.83 -9.76
C PHE A 248 -12.04 11.06 -8.43
N ALA A 249 -13.03 11.41 -7.59
CA ALA A 249 -13.59 10.60 -6.51
C ALA A 249 -12.55 9.90 -5.60
N GLY A 250 -11.83 10.68 -4.79
CA GLY A 250 -11.08 10.12 -3.66
C GLY A 250 -12.01 9.44 -2.64
N SER A 251 -11.50 8.42 -1.94
CA SER A 251 -12.26 7.65 -0.94
C SER A 251 -12.71 8.50 0.26
N ASN A 252 -12.03 9.62 0.52
CA ASN A 252 -12.41 10.63 1.52
C ASN A 252 -12.15 12.06 1.01
N ASP A 253 -12.62 13.07 1.75
CA ASP A 253 -12.57 14.49 1.32
C ASP A 253 -11.14 15.03 1.13
N ALA A 254 -10.20 14.66 2.01
CA ALA A 254 -8.82 15.09 1.90
C ALA A 254 -8.18 14.54 0.62
N ALA A 255 -8.35 13.24 0.38
CA ALA A 255 -7.80 12.57 -0.80
C ALA A 255 -8.47 13.06 -2.09
N ASN A 256 -9.76 13.33 -2.03
CA ASN A 256 -10.53 13.93 -3.12
C ASN A 256 -9.92 15.29 -3.55
N LEU A 257 -9.63 16.18 -2.59
CA LEU A 257 -9.02 17.48 -2.87
C LEU A 257 -7.57 17.35 -3.36
N ALA A 258 -6.76 16.50 -2.74
CA ALA A 258 -5.35 16.31 -3.13
C ALA A 258 -5.23 15.80 -4.57
N ARG A 259 -6.04 14.81 -4.94
CA ARG A 259 -6.10 14.28 -6.31
C ARG A 259 -6.68 15.29 -7.29
N GLY A 260 -7.71 16.03 -6.87
CA GLY A 260 -8.28 17.13 -7.63
C GLY A 260 -7.26 18.19 -8.00
N LEU A 261 -6.36 18.55 -7.07
CA LEU A 261 -5.29 19.51 -7.32
C LEU A 261 -4.26 18.97 -8.33
N GLU A 262 -3.76 17.76 -8.10
CA GLU A 262 -2.72 17.17 -8.95
C GLU A 262 -3.21 16.94 -10.40
N SER A 263 -4.46 16.50 -10.55
CA SER A 263 -5.09 16.27 -11.86
C SER A 263 -5.43 17.55 -12.64
N LEU A 264 -5.23 18.74 -12.06
CA LEU A 264 -5.30 19.99 -12.81
C LEU A 264 -4.12 20.10 -13.78
N THR A 265 -2.94 19.60 -13.45
CA THR A 265 -1.74 19.78 -14.30
C THR A 265 -1.18 18.48 -14.86
N LEU A 266 -1.63 17.32 -14.38
CA LEU A 266 -1.12 16.02 -14.84
C LEU A 266 -2.20 14.93 -14.80
N ARG A 267 -2.47 14.30 -15.96
CA ARG A 267 -3.46 13.23 -16.10
C ARG A 267 -2.88 12.01 -16.82
N PRO A 268 -2.75 10.86 -16.14
CA PRO A 268 -2.48 9.60 -16.82
C PRO A 268 -3.68 9.15 -17.63
N LEU A 269 -3.53 9.11 -18.96
CA LEU A 269 -4.67 8.91 -19.87
C LEU A 269 -5.19 7.47 -19.87
N VAL A 270 -4.45 6.52 -19.29
CA VAL A 270 -4.92 5.13 -19.12
C VAL A 270 -6.08 5.03 -18.14
N ILE A 271 -6.18 5.92 -17.15
CA ILE A 271 -7.16 5.83 -16.05
C ILE A 271 -7.99 7.12 -15.91
N GLN A 272 -7.45 8.26 -16.33
CA GLN A 272 -8.16 9.54 -16.35
C GLN A 272 -8.62 9.89 -17.75
N ALA A 273 -9.81 10.48 -17.85
CA ALA A 273 -10.24 11.09 -19.10
C ALA A 273 -9.29 12.22 -19.51
N PRO A 274 -9.01 12.39 -20.81
CA PRO A 274 -8.29 13.55 -21.31
C PRO A 274 -8.92 14.87 -20.80
N PRO A 275 -8.13 15.95 -20.64
CA PRO A 275 -8.67 17.28 -20.41
C PRO A 275 -9.73 17.64 -21.45
N ASP A 276 -10.82 18.28 -21.01
CA ASP A 276 -11.85 18.79 -21.91
C ASP A 276 -11.36 20.06 -22.64
N GLU A 277 -10.48 20.83 -22.01
CA GLU A 277 -9.89 22.04 -22.58
C GLU A 277 -8.56 21.76 -23.31
N ASP A 278 -8.42 22.29 -24.53
CA ASP A 278 -7.16 22.24 -25.30
C ASP A 278 -6.03 23.05 -24.64
N TRP A 279 -6.39 24.10 -23.90
CA TRP A 279 -5.47 24.98 -23.17
C TRP A 279 -6.13 25.50 -21.90
N VAL A 280 -5.32 26.00 -20.97
CA VAL A 280 -5.75 26.64 -19.75
C VAL A 280 -5.28 28.09 -19.70
N THR A 281 -6.02 28.95 -19.00
CA THR A 281 -5.63 30.33 -18.69
C THR A 281 -5.48 30.46 -17.18
N LEU A 282 -4.28 30.80 -16.73
CA LEU A 282 -3.95 31.04 -15.33
C LEU A 282 -3.89 32.53 -15.06
N SER A 283 -4.56 33.00 -14.01
CA SER A 283 -4.27 34.29 -13.38
C SER A 283 -3.43 34.05 -12.14
N TYR A 284 -2.29 34.72 -12.02
CA TYR A 284 -1.34 34.49 -10.95
C TYR A 284 -0.69 35.79 -10.45
N VAL A 285 -0.20 35.76 -9.22
CA VAL A 285 0.70 36.77 -8.67
C VAL A 285 2.12 36.33 -8.98
N GLY A 286 2.84 37.16 -9.73
CA GLY A 286 4.21 36.93 -10.14
C GLY A 286 5.20 36.98 -8.98
N LEU A 287 6.43 36.55 -9.24
CA LEU A 287 7.52 36.55 -8.26
C LEU A 287 7.85 37.94 -7.69
N ASP A 288 7.53 39.00 -8.42
CA ASP A 288 7.67 40.41 -8.01
C ASP A 288 6.40 41.00 -7.37
N GLY A 289 5.35 40.20 -7.19
CA GLY A 289 4.04 40.63 -6.67
C GLY A 289 3.08 41.23 -7.71
N SER A 290 3.47 41.29 -8.98
CA SER A 290 2.60 41.80 -10.04
C SER A 290 1.50 40.80 -10.44
N ALA A 291 0.33 41.30 -10.84
CA ALA A 291 -0.72 40.47 -11.41
C ALA A 291 -0.37 40.09 -12.86
N GLN A 292 -0.46 38.80 -13.18
CA GLN A 292 -0.08 38.23 -14.47
C GLN A 292 -1.14 37.26 -15.00
N GLU A 293 -1.10 37.02 -16.30
CA GLU A 293 -1.93 36.00 -16.97
C GLU A 293 -1.06 35.14 -17.91
N LEU A 294 -1.29 33.83 -17.89
CA LEU A 294 -0.59 32.85 -18.72
C LEU A 294 -1.62 31.95 -19.41
N ARG A 295 -1.49 31.77 -20.73
CA ARG A 295 -2.22 30.76 -21.48
C ARG A 295 -1.28 29.64 -21.89
N GLU A 296 -1.56 28.41 -21.48
CA GLU A 296 -0.71 27.24 -21.74
C GLU A 296 -1.52 26.08 -22.32
N GLN A 297 -0.98 25.41 -23.35
CA GLN A 297 -1.62 24.27 -23.99
C GLN A 297 -1.34 22.98 -23.24
N TRP A 298 -2.34 22.08 -23.19
CA TRP A 298 -2.12 20.70 -22.77
C TRP A 298 -1.26 19.96 -23.79
N LYS A 299 -0.29 19.22 -23.27
CA LYS A 299 0.65 18.43 -24.06
C LYS A 299 0.50 16.96 -23.70
N VAL A 300 0.76 16.08 -24.66
CA VAL A 300 0.75 14.64 -24.48
C VAL A 300 2.13 14.07 -24.76
N THR A 301 2.60 13.20 -23.88
CA THR A 301 3.85 12.45 -24.06
C THR A 301 3.70 11.01 -23.55
N THR A 302 4.71 10.18 -23.79
CA THR A 302 4.78 8.80 -23.29
C THR A 302 5.26 8.79 -21.84
N ASN A 303 4.61 7.97 -21.00
CA ASN A 303 5.06 7.77 -19.62
C ASN A 303 6.23 6.77 -19.53
N LEU A 304 6.91 6.73 -18.38
CA LEU A 304 7.83 5.64 -18.07
C LEU A 304 7.06 4.31 -17.94
N PRO A 305 7.69 3.17 -18.28
CA PRO A 305 7.04 1.87 -18.15
C PRO A 305 6.74 1.52 -16.68
N PRO A 306 5.67 0.77 -16.40
CA PRO A 306 5.43 0.25 -15.06
C PRO A 306 6.52 -0.74 -14.64
N MET A 307 6.80 -0.81 -13.33
CA MET A 307 7.80 -1.73 -12.79
C MET A 307 7.35 -3.19 -12.91
N THR A 308 6.08 -3.45 -12.57
CA THR A 308 5.48 -4.79 -12.54
C THR A 308 4.42 -4.91 -13.61
N ASN A 309 4.49 -5.98 -14.41
CA ASN A 309 3.39 -6.36 -15.29
C ASN A 309 2.26 -7.00 -14.46
N LEU A 310 1.20 -6.23 -14.23
CA LEU A 310 0.05 -6.66 -13.40
C LEU A 310 -0.75 -7.82 -14.02
N ASP A 311 -0.64 -8.06 -15.33
CA ASP A 311 -1.35 -9.16 -16.01
C ASP A 311 -0.58 -10.50 -15.97
N ALA A 312 0.67 -10.51 -15.50
CA ALA A 312 1.46 -11.74 -15.39
C ALA A 312 0.99 -12.62 -14.22
N VAL A 313 1.09 -13.95 -14.33
CA VAL A 313 0.84 -14.88 -13.20
C VAL A 313 2.12 -15.04 -12.40
N THR A 314 2.29 -14.20 -11.38
CA THR A 314 3.46 -14.25 -10.49
C THR A 314 3.01 -14.01 -9.05
N PRO A 315 3.79 -14.47 -8.05
CA PRO A 315 3.53 -14.12 -6.65
C PRO A 315 3.52 -12.60 -6.42
N ALA A 316 4.39 -11.87 -7.14
CA ALA A 316 4.46 -10.42 -7.07
C ALA A 316 3.14 -9.77 -7.52
N SER A 317 2.64 -10.10 -8.72
CA SER A 317 1.37 -9.56 -9.24
C SER A 317 0.16 -9.92 -8.36
N ALA A 318 0.13 -11.11 -7.76
CA ALA A 318 -0.94 -11.51 -6.85
C ALA A 318 -0.91 -10.80 -5.48
N SER A 319 0.24 -10.23 -5.12
CA SER A 319 0.52 -9.53 -3.85
C SER A 319 0.69 -8.02 -4.04
N MET A 320 0.20 -7.47 -5.16
CA MET A 320 0.20 -6.04 -5.42
C MET A 320 -1.00 -5.36 -4.75
N GLY A 321 -0.71 -4.36 -3.92
CA GLY A 321 -1.63 -3.31 -3.51
C GLY A 321 -1.11 -1.98 -4.04
N LEU A 322 -1.62 -1.55 -5.20
CA LEU A 322 -1.16 -0.34 -5.89
C LEU A 322 -2.34 0.55 -6.32
N ASP A 323 -2.32 1.84 -5.96
CA ASP A 323 -3.10 2.86 -6.66
C ASP A 323 -2.42 3.19 -8.00
N LEU A 324 -3.05 2.77 -9.11
CA LEU A 324 -2.51 2.95 -10.45
C LEU A 324 -2.39 4.43 -10.83
N ASP A 325 -3.30 5.28 -10.37
CA ASP A 325 -3.23 6.71 -10.70
C ASP A 325 -2.00 7.36 -10.08
N SER A 326 -1.80 7.16 -8.76
CA SER A 326 -0.65 7.69 -8.04
C SER A 326 0.66 7.14 -8.60
N ASP A 327 0.69 5.85 -8.96
CA ASP A 327 1.83 5.18 -9.58
C ASP A 327 2.18 5.75 -10.97
N GLU A 328 1.19 5.91 -11.85
CA GLU A 328 1.38 6.56 -13.16
C GLU A 328 1.86 8.00 -13.02
N LYS A 329 1.30 8.77 -12.07
CA LYS A 329 1.71 10.15 -11.81
C LYS A 329 3.10 10.24 -11.18
N ALA A 330 3.48 9.33 -10.29
CA ALA A 330 4.83 9.27 -9.74
C ALA A 330 5.87 9.04 -10.84
N ARG A 331 5.61 8.09 -11.76
CA ARG A 331 6.43 7.88 -12.96
C ARG A 331 6.51 9.12 -13.85
N ALA A 332 5.38 9.78 -14.07
CA ALA A 332 5.32 10.96 -14.91
C ALA A 332 6.09 12.13 -14.28
N LYS A 333 5.91 12.38 -12.98
CA LYS A 333 6.67 13.39 -12.23
C LYS A 333 8.17 13.10 -12.28
N LYS A 334 8.57 11.84 -12.11
CA LYS A 334 9.97 11.41 -12.25
C LYS A 334 10.52 11.71 -13.66
N ALA A 335 9.76 11.38 -14.70
CA ALA A 335 10.14 11.62 -16.09
C ALA A 335 10.26 13.11 -16.45
N LEU A 336 9.35 13.93 -15.92
CA LEU A 336 9.23 15.35 -16.24
C LEU A 336 10.17 16.24 -15.41
N TYR A 337 10.41 15.88 -14.14
CA TYR A 337 11.06 16.77 -13.16
C TYR A 337 12.31 16.19 -12.49
N VAL A 338 12.60 14.89 -12.59
CA VAL A 338 13.69 14.23 -11.84
C VAL A 338 14.55 13.36 -12.76
N ARG A 339 15.15 13.99 -13.78
CA ARG A 339 15.82 13.27 -14.87
C ARG A 339 17.04 12.48 -14.41
N GLU A 340 17.80 13.00 -13.45
CA GLU A 340 18.97 12.32 -12.87
C GLU A 340 18.67 10.91 -12.35
N VAL A 341 17.53 10.70 -11.69
CA VAL A 341 17.15 9.37 -11.17
C VAL A 341 16.72 8.45 -12.31
N VAL A 342 16.04 8.97 -13.33
CA VAL A 342 15.68 8.20 -14.54
C VAL A 342 16.94 7.68 -15.24
N ASP A 343 17.97 8.53 -15.33
CA ASP A 343 19.23 8.18 -15.98
C ASP A 343 20.02 7.15 -15.14
N LEU A 344 20.06 7.28 -13.80
CA LEU A 344 20.64 6.28 -12.89
C LEU A 344 19.99 4.90 -13.04
N GLU A 345 18.66 4.87 -13.20
CA GLU A 345 17.89 3.63 -13.35
C GLU A 345 17.76 3.15 -14.80
N GLN A 346 18.45 3.80 -15.75
CA GLN A 346 18.44 3.44 -17.16
C GLN A 346 17.01 3.37 -17.75
N GLY A 347 16.13 4.28 -17.31
CA GLY A 347 14.75 4.37 -17.76
C GLY A 347 13.77 3.40 -17.07
N GLN A 348 14.22 2.62 -16.09
CA GLN A 348 13.35 1.88 -15.18
C GLN A 348 12.84 2.80 -14.05
N THR A 349 11.90 2.31 -13.22
CA THR A 349 11.15 3.17 -12.28
C THR A 349 11.43 2.91 -10.81
N SER A 350 11.93 1.70 -10.47
CA SER A 350 12.41 1.32 -9.14
C SER A 350 13.58 0.30 -9.25
N ALA A 351 14.52 0.51 -10.17
CA ALA A 351 15.60 -0.45 -10.36
C ALA A 351 16.57 -0.48 -9.15
N GLU A 352 16.94 -1.69 -8.73
CA GLU A 352 18.04 -1.90 -7.81
C GLU A 352 19.38 -1.79 -8.56
N LEU A 353 20.24 -0.91 -8.08
CA LEU A 353 21.59 -0.69 -8.57
C LEU A 353 22.55 -1.70 -7.95
N THR A 354 23.58 -2.08 -8.72
CA THR A 354 24.66 -2.95 -8.22
C THR A 354 25.48 -2.29 -7.13
N GLU A 355 25.66 -0.96 -7.21
CA GLU A 355 26.41 -0.18 -6.22
C GLU A 355 25.54 0.98 -5.72
N PRO A 356 25.58 1.33 -4.42
CA PRO A 356 24.83 2.44 -3.88
C PRO A 356 25.26 3.79 -4.47
N VAL A 357 24.29 4.65 -4.79
CA VAL A 357 24.53 6.01 -5.29
C VAL A 357 23.74 7.03 -4.48
N ALA A 358 24.39 8.14 -4.12
CA ALA A 358 23.71 9.29 -3.53
C ALA A 358 23.17 10.17 -4.67
N VAL A 359 21.85 10.34 -4.75
CA VAL A 359 21.25 11.23 -5.78
C VAL A 359 21.38 12.73 -5.44
N GLY A 360 21.74 13.08 -4.20
CA GLY A 360 21.99 14.46 -3.79
C GLY A 360 23.13 14.55 -2.78
N GLY A 361 23.77 15.71 -2.66
CA GLY A 361 25.02 15.87 -1.90
C GLY A 361 24.91 15.61 -0.38
N ALA A 362 23.71 15.78 0.19
CA ALA A 362 23.43 15.50 1.60
C ALA A 362 22.82 14.10 1.82
N ASP A 363 22.60 13.35 0.74
CA ASP A 363 21.93 12.05 0.82
C ASP A 363 22.94 10.92 1.06
N LEU A 364 22.54 9.95 1.86
CA LEU A 364 23.22 8.66 1.92
C LEU A 364 23.08 7.95 0.57
N ALA A 365 24.15 7.27 0.16
CA ALA A 365 24.13 6.44 -1.03
C ALA A 365 23.16 5.25 -0.83
N THR A 366 22.32 4.98 -1.83
CA THR A 366 21.33 3.89 -1.80
C THR A 366 21.40 3.03 -3.06
N THR A 367 21.12 1.74 -2.92
CA THR A 367 20.94 0.84 -4.07
C THR A 367 19.60 1.07 -4.78
N MET A 368 18.65 1.79 -4.20
CA MET A 368 17.31 2.00 -4.76
C MET A 368 16.93 3.49 -4.84
N PRO A 369 17.59 4.29 -5.70
CA PRO A 369 17.46 5.75 -5.73
C PRO A 369 16.05 6.28 -6.08
N GLY A 370 15.22 5.51 -6.80
CA GLY A 370 13.81 5.83 -7.04
C GLY A 370 12.86 5.38 -5.94
N VAL A 371 13.35 4.67 -4.93
CA VAL A 371 12.56 4.13 -3.82
C VAL A 371 12.86 4.87 -2.53
N PHE A 372 14.15 5.09 -2.22
CA PHE A 372 14.58 5.68 -0.96
C PHE A 372 15.33 6.99 -1.13
N ARG A 373 15.15 7.86 -0.13
CA ARG A 373 16.02 9.01 0.11
C ARG A 373 16.27 9.13 1.61
N ALA A 374 17.52 9.00 2.01
CA ALA A 374 17.93 9.03 3.40
C ALA A 374 18.96 10.12 3.64
N ARG A 375 18.78 10.93 4.68
CA ARG A 375 19.71 11.98 5.08
C ARG A 375 19.56 12.32 6.55
N GLU A 376 20.58 12.95 7.11
CA GLU A 376 20.48 13.64 8.39
C GLU A 376 19.73 14.96 8.21
N VAL A 377 18.89 15.32 9.17
CA VAL A 377 18.18 16.61 9.22
C VAL A 377 18.40 17.29 10.56
N VAL A 378 18.65 18.60 10.52
CA VAL A 378 18.82 19.45 11.71
C VAL A 378 17.53 20.24 11.92
N THR A 379 16.98 20.15 13.12
CA THR A 379 15.76 20.87 13.55
C THR A 379 16.09 21.73 14.76
N ALA A 380 15.15 22.58 15.21
CA ALA A 380 15.30 23.31 16.47
C ALA A 380 15.33 22.39 17.69
N HIS A 381 14.92 21.13 17.52
CA HIS A 381 14.78 20.12 18.58
C HIS A 381 15.92 19.10 18.62
N GLY A 382 16.82 19.14 17.63
CA GLY A 382 17.96 18.23 17.52
C GLY A 382 18.20 17.74 16.11
N THR A 383 19.13 16.81 15.99
CA THR A 383 19.51 16.17 14.73
C THR A 383 18.86 14.80 14.65
N PHE A 384 18.16 14.51 13.55
CA PHE A 384 17.41 13.26 13.38
C PHE A 384 17.69 12.62 12.02
N GLY A 385 17.38 11.34 11.89
CA GLY A 385 17.34 10.68 10.59
C GLY A 385 16.06 11.03 9.84
N HIS A 386 16.15 11.29 8.54
CA HIS A 386 14.99 11.37 7.66
C HIS A 386 15.14 10.34 6.54
N LEU A 387 14.19 9.42 6.44
CA LEU A 387 14.15 8.35 5.45
C LEU A 387 12.79 8.39 4.74
N ARG A 388 12.81 8.87 3.50
CA ARG A 388 11.63 8.93 2.64
C ARG A 388 11.51 7.68 1.79
N ILE A 389 10.29 7.12 1.72
CA ILE A 389 9.91 5.96 0.91
C ILE A 389 8.94 6.44 -0.17
N PHE A 390 9.41 6.54 -1.42
CA PHE A 390 8.60 7.04 -2.54
C PHE A 390 7.59 6.01 -3.06
N THR A 391 7.92 4.72 -2.98
CA THR A 391 7.06 3.65 -3.47
C THR A 391 7.37 2.32 -2.78
N PHE A 392 6.37 1.46 -2.63
CA PHE A 392 6.57 0.04 -2.32
C PHE A 392 6.60 -0.82 -3.59
N SER A 393 6.52 -0.23 -4.79
CA SER A 393 6.49 -0.95 -6.06
C SER A 393 7.89 -1.44 -6.44
N VAL A 394 8.31 -2.52 -5.78
CA VAL A 394 9.59 -3.22 -5.97
C VAL A 394 9.35 -4.70 -6.29
N THR A 395 10.35 -5.33 -6.90
CA THR A 395 10.29 -6.76 -7.24
C THR A 395 10.79 -7.67 -6.12
N ASP A 396 11.63 -7.17 -5.22
CA ASP A 396 12.21 -7.92 -4.11
C ASP A 396 11.90 -7.23 -2.77
N PRO A 397 10.90 -7.71 -2.01
CA PRO A 397 10.54 -7.12 -0.72
C PRO A 397 11.59 -7.34 0.37
N VAL A 398 12.45 -8.35 0.23
CA VAL A 398 13.53 -8.63 1.18
C VAL A 398 14.67 -7.63 0.97
N ALA A 399 15.10 -7.43 -0.29
CA ALA A 399 16.11 -6.43 -0.63
C ALA A 399 15.67 -5.01 -0.22
N PHE A 400 14.38 -4.67 -0.39
CA PHE A 400 13.80 -3.41 0.09
C PHE A 400 13.96 -3.24 1.60
N ARG A 401 13.56 -4.25 2.39
CA ARG A 401 13.66 -4.24 3.85
C ARG A 401 15.13 -4.09 4.27
N ASP A 402 16.01 -4.86 3.67
CA ASP A 402 17.43 -4.89 4.05
C ASP A 402 18.12 -3.55 3.73
N GLU A 403 17.75 -2.90 2.61
CA GLU A 403 18.23 -1.56 2.30
C GLU A 403 17.67 -0.50 3.27
N PHE A 404 16.39 -0.58 3.64
CA PHE A 404 15.83 0.28 4.69
C PHE A 404 16.62 0.15 6.00
N VAL A 405 16.91 -1.09 6.43
CA VAL A 405 17.69 -1.36 7.64
C VAL A 405 19.10 -0.76 7.54
N ARG A 406 19.77 -0.92 6.40
CA ARG A 406 21.12 -0.36 6.18
C ARG A 406 21.12 1.16 6.26
N LEU A 407 20.14 1.81 5.64
CA LEU A 407 20.01 3.27 5.67
C LEU A 407 19.67 3.77 7.08
N ALA A 408 18.70 3.16 7.76
CA ALA A 408 18.31 3.53 9.11
C ALA A 408 19.44 3.36 10.13
N ALA A 409 20.30 2.33 9.97
CA ALA A 409 21.47 2.12 10.83
C ALA A 409 22.57 3.18 10.64
N ALA A 410 22.64 3.81 9.47
CA ALA A 410 23.61 4.86 9.17
C ALA A 410 23.14 6.27 9.58
N LEU A 411 21.86 6.41 9.92
CA LEU A 411 21.26 7.67 10.38
C LEU A 411 21.37 7.85 11.90
N PRO A 412 21.12 9.06 12.43
CA PRO A 412 21.06 9.28 13.87
C PRO A 412 20.09 8.31 14.58
N GLN A 413 20.54 7.75 15.70
CA GLN A 413 19.79 6.73 16.47
C GLN A 413 18.89 7.34 17.56
N ASN A 414 18.91 8.66 17.74
CA ASN A 414 18.07 9.39 18.67
C ASN A 414 16.67 9.73 18.12
N GLY A 415 16.39 9.42 16.84
CA GLY A 415 15.06 9.52 16.26
C GLY A 415 15.05 9.45 14.73
N LEU A 416 14.00 8.83 14.19
CA LEU A 416 13.82 8.62 12.74
C LEU A 416 12.47 9.19 12.28
N ILE A 417 12.52 10.02 11.25
CA ILE A 417 11.37 10.48 10.49
C ILE A 417 11.26 9.58 9.26
N VAL A 418 10.19 8.78 9.18
CA VAL A 418 9.85 7.99 8.00
C VAL A 418 8.78 8.74 7.21
N ASP A 419 9.10 9.22 6.01
CA ASP A 419 8.15 9.98 5.17
C ASP A 419 7.62 9.12 4.03
N VAL A 420 6.30 8.90 4.01
CA VAL A 420 5.60 8.10 2.99
C VAL A 420 4.57 8.92 2.21
N ARG A 421 4.58 10.26 2.33
CA ARG A 421 3.68 11.12 1.55
C ARG A 421 3.84 10.86 0.05
N ASP A 422 2.77 10.98 -0.73
CA ASP A 422 2.74 10.69 -2.17
C ASP A 422 3.00 9.22 -2.57
N ASN A 423 3.03 8.28 -1.63
CA ASN A 423 3.32 6.88 -1.93
C ASN A 423 2.05 6.07 -2.22
N GLY A 424 1.84 5.75 -3.50
CA GLY A 424 0.67 5.00 -4.00
C GLY A 424 0.66 3.50 -3.72
N GLY A 425 1.64 2.96 -2.98
CA GLY A 425 1.71 1.55 -2.61
C GLY A 425 2.67 0.74 -3.47
N GLY A 426 2.36 -0.54 -3.67
CA GLY A 426 3.17 -1.51 -4.39
C GLY A 426 3.10 -2.93 -3.80
N HIS A 427 4.24 -3.48 -3.44
CA HIS A 427 4.37 -4.85 -2.95
C HIS A 427 3.97 -4.93 -1.46
N ILE A 428 2.92 -5.68 -1.13
CA ILE A 428 2.38 -5.78 0.24
C ILE A 428 3.44 -6.32 1.23
N TYR A 429 4.23 -7.31 0.81
CA TYR A 429 5.29 -7.84 1.69
C TYR A 429 6.36 -6.79 2.02
N ALA A 430 6.73 -5.91 1.08
CA ALA A 430 7.71 -4.86 1.36
C ALA A 430 7.19 -3.90 2.44
N SER A 431 5.90 -3.55 2.38
CA SER A 431 5.26 -2.76 3.42
C SER A 431 5.27 -3.44 4.78
N GLU A 432 4.77 -4.68 4.88
CA GLU A 432 4.61 -5.33 6.19
C GLU A 432 5.91 -5.89 6.77
N PHE A 433 6.84 -6.36 5.94
CA PHE A 433 8.16 -6.81 6.40
C PHE A 433 8.96 -5.67 7.03
N THR A 434 8.77 -4.43 6.59
CA THR A 434 9.55 -3.30 7.09
C THR A 434 9.11 -2.87 8.50
N LEU A 435 7.85 -3.08 8.86
CA LEU A 435 7.30 -2.71 10.19
C LEU A 435 8.11 -3.31 11.34
N GLN A 436 8.53 -4.57 11.20
CA GLN A 436 9.26 -5.32 12.23
C GLN A 436 10.55 -4.63 12.67
N THR A 437 11.17 -3.86 11.79
CA THR A 437 12.48 -3.26 12.00
C THR A 437 12.45 -2.13 13.03
N MET A 438 11.26 -1.58 13.32
CA MET A 438 11.07 -0.38 14.14
C MET A 438 10.32 -0.65 15.44
N THR A 439 9.95 -1.90 15.74
CA THR A 439 9.15 -2.20 16.93
C THR A 439 9.57 -3.51 17.59
N PRO A 440 9.61 -3.58 18.93
CA PRO A 440 9.86 -4.84 19.63
C PRO A 440 8.65 -5.77 19.60
N ARG A 441 7.48 -5.29 19.16
CA ARG A 441 6.24 -6.05 19.15
C ARG A 441 6.21 -7.02 17.97
N HIS A 442 5.53 -8.14 18.20
CA HIS A 442 5.23 -9.08 17.12
C HIS A 442 4.28 -8.43 16.10
N ILE A 443 4.65 -8.47 14.83
CA ILE A 443 3.83 -7.96 13.73
C ILE A 443 2.80 -9.03 13.36
N SER A 444 1.51 -8.69 13.47
CA SER A 444 0.42 -9.44 12.87
C SER A 444 0.06 -8.80 11.53
N PRO A 445 0.33 -9.46 10.39
CA PRO A 445 -0.03 -8.90 9.10
C PRO A 445 -1.54 -8.71 8.95
N GLU A 446 -1.93 -7.68 8.21
CA GLU A 446 -3.33 -7.33 7.98
C GLU A 446 -4.06 -8.41 7.18
N PRO A 447 -5.17 -8.97 7.69
CA PRO A 447 -5.90 -9.98 6.97
C PRO A 447 -6.82 -9.38 5.89
N VAL A 448 -7.03 -10.14 4.82
CA VAL A 448 -7.92 -9.78 3.71
C VAL A 448 -9.07 -10.77 3.54
N GLN A 449 -10.16 -10.33 2.91
CA GLN A 449 -11.36 -11.15 2.63
C GLN A 449 -11.84 -11.01 1.19
N PHE A 450 -12.29 -12.11 0.59
CA PHE A 450 -13.07 -12.10 -0.66
C PHE A 450 -14.55 -11.86 -0.37
N ILE A 451 -15.26 -11.29 -1.34
CA ILE A 451 -16.72 -11.39 -1.40
C ILE A 451 -17.14 -12.79 -1.85
N SER A 452 -18.16 -13.34 -1.19
CA SER A 452 -18.66 -14.68 -1.46
C SER A 452 -19.53 -14.69 -2.72
N THR A 453 -18.94 -15.11 -3.84
CA THR A 453 -19.64 -15.27 -5.13
C THR A 453 -19.30 -16.62 -5.76
N PRO A 454 -20.16 -17.15 -6.65
CA PRO A 454 -19.85 -18.36 -7.39
C PRO A 454 -18.52 -18.28 -8.16
N LEU A 455 -18.18 -17.12 -8.74
CA LEU A 455 -16.94 -16.97 -9.49
C LEU A 455 -15.70 -16.94 -8.59
N ASN A 456 -15.74 -16.23 -7.46
CA ASN A 456 -14.63 -16.21 -6.50
C ASN A 456 -14.42 -17.60 -5.87
N LEU A 457 -15.49 -18.32 -5.54
CA LEU A 457 -15.38 -19.71 -5.08
C LEU A 457 -14.72 -20.61 -6.13
N ARG A 458 -15.11 -20.50 -7.41
CA ARG A 458 -14.47 -21.26 -8.50
C ARG A 458 -12.97 -20.97 -8.60
N LEU A 459 -12.59 -19.68 -8.55
CA LEU A 459 -11.19 -19.25 -8.56
C LEU A 459 -10.42 -19.84 -7.38
N CYS A 460 -10.90 -19.68 -6.15
CA CYS A 460 -10.24 -20.20 -4.96
C CYS A 460 -10.13 -21.73 -4.98
N ARG A 461 -11.18 -22.44 -5.43
CA ARG A 461 -11.17 -23.91 -5.55
C ARG A 461 -10.07 -24.38 -6.50
N ARG A 462 -9.90 -23.69 -7.62
CA ARG A 462 -8.92 -24.06 -8.64
C ARG A 462 -7.47 -23.82 -8.21
N HIS A 463 -7.24 -22.82 -7.36
CA HIS A 463 -5.91 -22.43 -6.86
C HIS A 463 -5.66 -22.79 -5.39
N LYS A 464 -6.48 -23.67 -4.80
CA LYS A 464 -6.40 -24.02 -3.38
C LYS A 464 -5.10 -24.72 -2.97
N ASP A 465 -4.45 -25.41 -3.92
CA ASP A 465 -3.21 -26.16 -3.69
C ASP A 465 -2.00 -25.44 -4.34
N ASN A 466 -2.13 -24.14 -4.61
CA ASN A 466 -1.11 -23.29 -5.21
C ASN A 466 -0.48 -23.87 -6.51
N PRO A 467 -1.27 -24.25 -7.52
CA PRO A 467 -0.75 -24.90 -8.72
C PRO A 467 0.05 -23.97 -9.64
N ALA A 468 -0.15 -22.64 -9.52
CA ALA A 468 0.41 -21.63 -10.40
C ALA A 468 1.24 -20.54 -9.67
N GLY A 469 1.64 -20.79 -8.42
CA GLY A 469 2.40 -19.83 -7.61
C GLY A 469 1.54 -18.77 -6.90
N ILE A 470 0.21 -18.85 -7.04
CA ILE A 470 -0.77 -18.04 -6.30
C ILE A 470 -1.56 -18.99 -5.39
N ASP A 471 -1.32 -18.90 -4.08
CA ASP A 471 -2.03 -19.70 -3.09
C ASP A 471 -3.35 -19.02 -2.69
N LEU A 472 -4.48 -19.62 -3.08
CA LEU A 472 -5.82 -19.18 -2.67
C LEU A 472 -6.47 -20.14 -1.67
N GLY A 473 -5.74 -21.18 -1.25
CA GLY A 473 -6.19 -22.19 -0.28
C GLY A 473 -6.73 -21.61 1.03
N PRO A 474 -6.07 -20.60 1.65
CA PRO A 474 -6.51 -20.06 2.95
C PRO A 474 -7.96 -19.57 3.00
N TRP A 475 -8.54 -19.17 1.87
CA TRP A 475 -9.91 -18.65 1.79
C TRP A 475 -10.95 -19.69 1.31
N PHE A 476 -10.51 -20.80 0.70
CA PHE A 476 -11.38 -21.75 0.02
C PHE A 476 -12.48 -22.33 0.93
N ASP A 477 -12.11 -22.93 2.06
CA ASP A 477 -13.07 -23.61 2.94
C ASP A 477 -14.21 -22.69 3.40
N SER A 478 -13.87 -21.42 3.72
CA SER A 478 -14.86 -20.43 4.14
C SER A 478 -15.76 -19.94 3.01
N LEU A 479 -15.25 -19.86 1.77
CA LEU A 479 -16.06 -19.53 0.60
C LEU A 479 -16.98 -20.69 0.21
N ASP A 480 -16.52 -21.94 0.37
CA ASP A 480 -17.32 -23.13 0.09
C ASP A 480 -18.48 -23.22 1.10
N LEU A 481 -18.19 -23.01 2.39
CA LEU A 481 -19.19 -22.94 3.45
C LEU A 481 -20.16 -21.75 3.29
N ALA A 482 -19.74 -20.66 2.66
CA ALA A 482 -20.61 -19.52 2.37
C ALA A 482 -21.79 -19.90 1.47
N THR A 483 -21.67 -20.96 0.67
CA THR A 483 -22.79 -21.47 -0.16
C THR A 483 -23.95 -22.05 0.67
N GLU A 484 -23.66 -22.55 1.88
CA GLU A 484 -24.65 -23.06 2.83
C GLU A 484 -25.09 -22.00 3.84
N THR A 485 -24.15 -21.17 4.31
CA THR A 485 -24.38 -20.21 5.40
C THR A 485 -24.88 -18.83 4.94
N GLY A 486 -24.69 -18.49 3.66
CA GLY A 486 -25.00 -17.16 3.13
C GLY A 486 -24.06 -16.06 3.61
N ALA A 487 -22.88 -16.40 4.15
CA ALA A 487 -21.89 -15.43 4.59
C ALA A 487 -21.43 -14.54 3.43
N ALA A 488 -21.49 -13.23 3.60
CA ALA A 488 -21.16 -12.26 2.54
C ALA A 488 -19.66 -12.26 2.16
N TYR A 489 -18.79 -12.65 3.10
CA TYR A 489 -17.35 -12.63 2.91
C TYR A 489 -16.71 -13.94 3.38
N SER A 490 -15.54 -14.25 2.82
CA SER A 490 -14.68 -15.33 3.30
C SER A 490 -14.10 -15.04 4.69
N ALA A 491 -13.48 -16.03 5.32
CA ALA A 491 -12.68 -15.82 6.53
C ALA A 491 -11.51 -14.87 6.25
N ALA A 492 -11.15 -14.04 7.22
CA ALA A 492 -10.05 -13.10 7.10
C ALA A 492 -8.70 -13.84 7.26
N LYS A 493 -7.81 -13.70 6.26
CA LYS A 493 -6.48 -14.32 6.24
C LYS A 493 -5.44 -13.35 5.67
N PRO A 494 -4.21 -13.31 6.20
CA PRO A 494 -3.17 -12.43 5.66
C PRO A 494 -2.68 -12.92 4.29
N ILE A 495 -2.26 -11.98 3.45
CA ILE A 495 -1.49 -12.29 2.24
C ILE A 495 -0.02 -12.50 2.63
N THR A 496 0.51 -11.61 3.47
CA THR A 496 1.89 -11.69 3.96
C THR A 496 2.07 -12.86 4.91
N PRO A 497 3.10 -13.71 4.70
CA PRO A 497 3.47 -14.73 5.66
C PRO A 497 3.94 -14.11 6.98
N GLU A 498 3.31 -14.51 8.08
CA GLU A 498 3.61 -14.00 9.44
C GLU A 498 5.08 -14.20 9.83
N ASP A 499 5.68 -15.34 9.47
CA ASP A 499 7.10 -15.60 9.70
C ASP A 499 8.02 -14.58 8.99
N GLY A 500 7.66 -14.16 7.76
CA GLY A 500 8.43 -13.16 7.03
C GLY A 500 8.31 -11.76 7.62
N ALA A 501 7.13 -11.43 8.13
CA ALA A 501 6.88 -10.17 8.85
C ALA A 501 7.59 -10.10 10.22
N ASN A 502 8.20 -11.19 10.68
CA ASN A 502 8.88 -11.25 11.98
C ASN A 502 10.27 -11.91 11.90
N GLU A 503 10.82 -12.12 10.69
CA GLU A 503 12.06 -12.88 10.47
C GLU A 503 13.27 -12.31 11.23
N ILE A 504 13.51 -10.99 11.14
CA ILE A 504 14.69 -10.33 11.69
C ILE A 504 14.38 -9.55 12.97
N GLY A 505 13.12 -9.17 13.19
CA GLY A 505 12.69 -8.35 14.34
C GLY A 505 13.24 -6.91 14.30
N GLN A 506 13.25 -6.26 15.45
CA GLN A 506 13.65 -4.85 15.58
C GLN A 506 15.14 -4.66 15.32
N THR A 507 15.47 -3.65 14.52
CA THR A 507 16.84 -3.23 14.21
C THR A 507 17.09 -1.75 14.48
N TYR A 508 16.06 -0.91 14.50
CA TYR A 508 16.10 0.49 14.91
C TYR A 508 15.42 0.66 16.29
N TYR A 509 16.12 1.30 17.24
CA TYR A 509 15.70 1.41 18.65
C TYR A 509 15.28 2.82 19.06
N GLY A 510 15.64 3.83 18.26
CA GLY A 510 15.22 5.21 18.51
C GLY A 510 13.71 5.39 18.29
N PRO A 511 13.13 6.50 18.77
CA PRO A 511 11.75 6.85 18.49
C PRO A 511 11.53 7.08 16.99
N VAL A 512 10.33 6.78 16.50
CA VAL A 512 9.96 6.92 15.09
C VAL A 512 8.73 7.80 14.93
N VAL A 513 8.78 8.74 13.99
CA VAL A 513 7.62 9.49 13.50
C VAL A 513 7.36 9.10 12.05
N LEU A 514 6.14 8.72 11.75
CA LEU A 514 5.67 8.46 10.38
C LEU A 514 5.00 9.73 9.84
N VAL A 515 5.39 10.20 8.66
CA VAL A 515 4.77 11.33 7.98
C VAL A 515 3.87 10.85 6.85
N THR A 516 2.60 11.24 6.86
CA THR A 516 1.57 10.81 5.88
C THR A 516 0.86 12.00 5.23
N ASP A 517 0.24 11.76 4.07
CA ASP A 517 -0.66 12.71 3.39
C ASP A 517 -1.87 11.97 2.82
N ALA A 518 -2.81 12.69 2.22
CA ALA A 518 -4.00 12.09 1.62
C ALA A 518 -3.74 11.33 0.30
N ARG A 519 -2.47 11.19 -0.11
CA ARG A 519 -2.02 10.41 -1.27
C ARG A 519 -1.27 9.14 -0.87
N VAL A 520 -1.16 8.86 0.43
CA VAL A 520 -0.81 7.53 0.95
C VAL A 520 -1.91 6.55 0.57
N TYR A 521 -1.59 5.54 -0.25
CA TYR A 521 -2.56 4.59 -0.77
C TYR A 521 -2.08 3.14 -0.73
N SER A 522 -3.03 2.20 -0.65
CA SER A 522 -2.81 0.78 -0.96
C SER A 522 -1.81 0.10 -0.02
N ALA A 523 -0.73 -0.53 -0.51
CA ALA A 523 0.29 -1.10 0.38
C ALA A 523 0.87 -0.06 1.37
N THR A 524 0.83 1.23 1.04
CA THR A 524 1.23 2.29 1.97
C THR A 524 0.16 2.55 3.05
N ASP A 525 -1.14 2.40 2.74
CA ASP A 525 -2.18 2.40 3.78
C ASP A 525 -1.97 1.22 4.73
N ILE A 526 -1.64 0.02 4.21
CA ILE A 526 -1.31 -1.17 5.00
C ILE A 526 -0.10 -0.90 5.91
N PHE A 527 0.95 -0.25 5.38
CA PHE A 527 2.09 0.17 6.19
C PHE A 527 1.69 1.14 7.30
N ALA A 528 0.94 2.19 6.98
CA ALA A 528 0.52 3.20 7.96
C ALA A 528 -0.42 2.60 9.02
N ALA A 529 -1.30 1.69 8.62
CA ALA A 529 -2.24 1.01 9.49
C ALA A 529 -1.51 0.02 10.41
N GLY A 530 -0.58 -0.78 9.88
CA GLY A 530 0.31 -1.61 10.66
C GLY A 530 1.19 -0.81 11.62
N PHE A 531 1.68 0.37 11.21
CA PHE A 531 2.45 1.27 12.07
C PHE A 531 1.62 1.77 13.27
N ALA A 532 0.38 2.17 13.02
CA ALA A 532 -0.57 2.59 14.05
C ALA A 532 -0.98 1.43 14.98
N ASP A 533 -1.42 0.31 14.40
CA ASP A 533 -2.02 -0.82 15.12
C ASP A 533 -1.00 -1.56 15.99
N HIS A 534 0.28 -1.52 15.61
CA HIS A 534 1.38 -2.04 16.42
C HIS A 534 2.07 -0.95 17.26
N GLN A 535 1.49 0.25 17.34
CA GLN A 535 1.99 1.33 18.21
C GLN A 535 3.50 1.58 18.04
N ILE A 536 3.98 1.62 16.79
CA ILE A 536 5.41 1.76 16.49
C ILE A 536 5.93 3.14 16.89
N GLY A 537 5.11 4.18 16.66
CA GLY A 537 5.48 5.55 16.93
C GLY A 537 4.30 6.49 16.74
N LYS A 538 4.59 7.77 16.48
CA LYS A 538 3.58 8.80 16.21
C LYS A 538 3.41 9.06 14.72
N ILE A 539 2.18 9.33 14.29
CA ILE A 539 1.87 9.69 12.91
C ILE A 539 1.62 11.21 12.83
N LEU A 540 2.41 11.89 12.00
CA LEU A 540 2.25 13.30 11.64
C LEU A 540 1.65 13.39 10.22
N GLY A 541 0.39 13.77 10.11
CA GLY A 541 -0.27 13.95 8.83
C GLY A 541 -0.13 15.38 8.32
N VAL A 542 0.08 15.58 7.02
CA VAL A 542 -0.09 16.90 6.38
C VAL A 542 -1.54 17.12 5.91
N ASP A 543 -2.31 16.05 5.89
CA ASP A 543 -3.76 16.01 5.75
C ASP A 543 -4.36 15.20 6.90
N ASP A 544 -5.66 15.35 7.12
CA ASP A 544 -6.36 14.72 8.26
C ASP A 544 -6.55 13.19 8.13
N ASN A 545 -6.21 12.60 6.98
CA ASN A 545 -6.32 11.17 6.73
C ASN A 545 -5.42 10.74 5.57
N THR A 546 -5.06 9.45 5.55
CA THR A 546 -4.50 8.82 4.34
C THR A 546 -5.57 8.69 3.25
N GLY A 547 -5.15 8.22 2.08
CA GLY A 547 -5.99 8.02 0.91
C GLY A 547 -7.10 6.98 1.09
N ALA A 548 -6.90 6.00 1.97
CA ALA A 548 -7.86 4.95 2.32
C ALA A 548 -8.16 3.96 1.17
N GLY A 549 -7.13 3.51 0.45
CA GLY A 549 -7.23 2.41 -0.50
C GLY A 549 -6.88 1.09 0.18
N GLY A 550 -7.86 0.41 0.77
CA GLY A 550 -7.66 -0.77 1.60
C GLY A 550 -7.94 -2.08 0.89
N ALA A 551 -7.26 -2.37 -0.22
CA ALA A 551 -7.50 -3.61 -0.96
C ALA A 551 -6.27 -4.09 -1.74
N ASN A 552 -6.24 -5.39 -2.02
CA ASN A 552 -5.38 -5.91 -3.08
C ASN A 552 -6.17 -5.93 -4.40
N VAL A 553 -5.46 -5.79 -5.52
CA VAL A 553 -6.08 -5.52 -6.84
C VAL A 553 -5.73 -6.59 -7.84
N TRP A 554 -6.71 -7.07 -8.60
CA TRP A 554 -6.45 -7.90 -9.79
C TRP A 554 -7.02 -7.23 -11.05
N THR A 555 -6.36 -7.47 -12.18
CA THR A 555 -6.86 -7.07 -13.50
C THR A 555 -7.86 -8.09 -14.02
N HIS A 556 -8.71 -7.65 -14.95
CA HIS A 556 -9.55 -8.54 -15.75
C HIS A 556 -8.72 -9.61 -16.45
N GLY A 557 -7.57 -9.24 -17.03
CA GLY A 557 -6.63 -10.18 -17.67
C GLY A 557 -6.08 -11.24 -16.72
N LEU A 558 -5.73 -10.88 -15.48
CA LEU A 558 -5.28 -11.84 -14.47
C LEU A 558 -6.40 -12.81 -14.08
N LEU A 559 -7.63 -12.30 -13.86
CA LEU A 559 -8.79 -13.13 -13.54
C LEU A 559 -9.12 -14.13 -14.67
N ALA A 560 -9.04 -13.69 -15.93
CA ALA A 560 -9.18 -14.58 -17.08
C ALA A 560 -8.08 -15.65 -17.10
N THR A 561 -6.84 -15.26 -16.84
CA THR A 561 -5.71 -16.20 -16.79
C THR A 561 -5.85 -17.22 -15.66
N LEU A 562 -6.31 -16.81 -14.49
CA LEU A 562 -6.54 -17.70 -13.34
C LEU A 562 -7.63 -18.75 -13.61
N LEU A 563 -8.56 -18.52 -14.54
CA LEU A 563 -9.50 -19.56 -14.96
C LEU A 563 -8.91 -20.47 -16.05
N ASN A 564 -7.91 -20.01 -16.80
CA ASN A 564 -7.24 -20.81 -17.82
C ASN A 564 -6.13 -21.70 -17.23
N GLU A 565 -5.54 -21.30 -16.10
CA GLU A 565 -4.46 -22.01 -15.40
C GLU A 565 -4.94 -22.63 -14.07
N PRO A 566 -4.42 -23.79 -13.64
CA PRO A 566 -3.55 -24.70 -14.39
C PRO A 566 -4.33 -25.52 -15.43
N PRO A 567 -3.72 -26.04 -16.51
CA PRO A 567 -4.46 -26.80 -17.52
C PRO A 567 -5.12 -28.08 -16.97
N PRO A 568 -6.28 -28.50 -17.49
CA PRO A 568 -7.01 -27.88 -18.59
C PRO A 568 -7.72 -26.57 -18.16
N PRO A 569 -7.89 -25.59 -19.07
CA PRO A 569 -8.67 -24.38 -18.82
C PRO A 569 -10.09 -24.69 -18.32
N ASP A 570 -10.67 -23.79 -17.52
CA ASP A 570 -12.10 -23.85 -17.19
C ASP A 570 -12.92 -23.63 -18.48
N PRO A 571 -13.65 -24.66 -18.99
CA PRO A 571 -14.40 -24.54 -20.23
C PRO A 571 -15.62 -23.61 -20.11
N THR A 572 -15.93 -23.15 -18.90
CA THR A 572 -17.04 -22.27 -18.56
C THR A 572 -16.58 -20.90 -18.05
N SER A 573 -15.34 -20.52 -18.36
CA SER A 573 -14.82 -19.18 -18.06
C SER A 573 -15.73 -18.12 -18.70
N PRO A 574 -16.28 -17.17 -17.93
CA PRO A 574 -17.11 -16.10 -18.45
C PRO A 574 -16.28 -14.91 -18.99
N TYR A 575 -14.96 -14.93 -18.83
CA TYR A 575 -14.10 -13.83 -19.25
C TYR A 575 -13.73 -13.93 -20.72
N GLU A 576 -13.88 -12.81 -21.42
CA GLU A 576 -13.54 -12.65 -22.83
C GLU A 576 -12.46 -11.56 -23.00
N ALA A 577 -11.58 -11.73 -23.99
CA ALA A 577 -10.52 -10.78 -24.25
C ALA A 577 -11.06 -9.38 -24.58
N LEU A 578 -10.55 -8.36 -23.91
CA LEU A 578 -10.98 -6.98 -24.10
C LEU A 578 -10.36 -6.36 -25.37
N PRO A 579 -11.11 -5.53 -26.12
CA PRO A 579 -10.68 -5.01 -27.41
C PRO A 579 -9.62 -3.89 -27.29
N ASN A 580 -8.76 -3.77 -28.30
CA ASN A 580 -7.85 -2.64 -28.52
C ASN A 580 -6.96 -2.26 -27.31
N GLY A 581 -6.64 -3.24 -26.45
CA GLY A 581 -5.82 -3.02 -25.26
C GLY A 581 -6.54 -2.31 -24.11
N ALA A 582 -7.88 -2.20 -24.16
CA ALA A 582 -8.67 -1.83 -22.98
C ALA A 582 -8.46 -2.86 -21.86
N ASN A 583 -8.53 -2.41 -20.62
CA ASN A 583 -8.42 -3.30 -19.46
C ASN A 583 -9.35 -2.80 -18.32
N MET A 584 -9.51 -3.60 -17.28
CA MET A 584 -10.26 -3.24 -16.08
C MET A 584 -9.54 -3.79 -14.85
N ARG A 585 -9.71 -3.10 -13.72
CA ARG A 585 -9.16 -3.50 -12.42
C ARG A 585 -10.28 -3.61 -11.40
N VAL A 586 -10.11 -4.49 -10.43
CA VAL A 586 -11.06 -4.66 -9.33
C VAL A 586 -10.33 -4.88 -8.02
N ALA A 587 -10.82 -4.21 -6.96
CA ALA A 587 -10.51 -4.59 -5.59
C ALA A 587 -11.07 -6.00 -5.34
N ILE A 588 -10.19 -7.00 -5.27
CA ILE A 588 -10.59 -8.41 -5.21
C ILE A 588 -10.72 -8.92 -3.77
N ARG A 589 -9.86 -8.43 -2.86
CA ARG A 589 -9.99 -8.68 -1.43
C ARG A 589 -9.81 -7.38 -0.66
N ARG A 590 -10.68 -7.19 0.33
CA ARG A 590 -10.65 -6.02 1.23
C ARG A 590 -9.70 -6.27 2.38
N THR A 591 -8.93 -5.27 2.75
CA THR A 591 -7.99 -5.31 3.88
C THR A 591 -8.66 -4.87 5.17
N LEU A 592 -8.37 -5.58 6.25
CA LEU A 592 -8.86 -5.29 7.59
C LEU A 592 -7.69 -4.98 8.53
N ARG A 593 -7.93 -4.04 9.43
CA ARG A 593 -7.03 -3.63 10.51
C ARG A 593 -6.78 -4.76 11.52
N VAL A 594 -5.75 -4.59 12.34
CA VAL A 594 -5.36 -5.51 13.42
C VAL A 594 -5.31 -4.79 14.78
N GLY A 595 -4.85 -5.47 15.83
CA GLY A 595 -4.75 -4.89 17.17
C GLY A 595 -6.10 -4.42 17.71
N GLU A 596 -6.14 -3.20 18.26
CA GLU A 596 -7.36 -2.61 18.84
C GLU A 596 -8.47 -2.36 17.80
N LEU A 597 -8.11 -2.22 16.52
CA LEU A 597 -9.03 -1.98 15.41
C LEU A 597 -9.39 -3.24 14.64
N SER A 598 -9.05 -4.43 15.16
CA SER A 598 -9.20 -5.71 14.47
C SER A 598 -10.58 -5.87 13.81
N GLY A 599 -10.56 -6.15 12.50
CA GLY A 599 -11.78 -6.37 11.70
C GLY A 599 -12.39 -5.10 11.08
N THR A 600 -11.85 -3.91 11.39
CA THR A 600 -12.24 -2.66 10.74
C THR A 600 -11.65 -2.58 9.34
N PRO A 601 -12.41 -2.23 8.28
CA PRO A 601 -11.85 -2.03 6.94
C PRO A 601 -10.85 -0.87 6.88
N VAL A 602 -9.83 -1.00 6.02
CA VAL A 602 -8.95 0.12 5.66
C VAL A 602 -9.61 1.01 4.60
N GLU A 603 -10.33 0.42 3.66
CA GLU A 603 -11.01 1.13 2.57
C GLU A 603 -11.98 2.20 3.12
N ASP A 604 -11.97 3.39 2.50
CA ASP A 604 -12.70 4.62 2.89
C ASP A 604 -12.30 5.24 4.24
N LEU A 605 -11.93 4.43 5.23
CA LEU A 605 -11.63 4.89 6.59
C LEU A 605 -10.19 5.39 6.74
N GLY A 606 -9.23 4.74 6.08
CA GLY A 606 -7.82 5.11 6.09
C GLY A 606 -7.17 5.06 7.47
N VAL A 607 -6.10 5.84 7.62
CA VAL A 607 -5.34 6.00 8.86
C VAL A 607 -5.28 7.48 9.21
N ARG A 608 -5.86 7.82 10.36
CA ARG A 608 -5.82 9.19 10.89
C ARG A 608 -4.50 9.43 11.63
N PRO A 609 -3.88 10.62 11.48
CA PRO A 609 -2.66 10.94 12.19
C PRO A 609 -2.92 11.26 13.67
N ASP A 610 -1.87 11.15 14.50
CA ASP A 610 -1.88 11.61 15.89
C ASP A 610 -1.85 13.14 15.98
N ALA A 611 -1.17 13.78 15.03
CA ALA A 611 -1.04 15.23 14.91
C ALA A 611 -1.07 15.65 13.44
N THR A 612 -1.57 16.86 13.16
CA THR A 612 -1.63 17.41 11.80
C THR A 612 -0.71 18.62 11.67
N HIS A 613 0.08 18.68 10.59
CA HIS A 613 0.88 19.84 10.19
C HIS A 613 0.33 20.45 8.91
N LYS A 614 -0.01 21.74 8.93
CA LYS A 614 -0.41 22.45 7.72
C LYS A 614 0.83 22.92 6.98
N MET A 615 1.06 22.37 5.78
CA MET A 615 2.18 22.74 4.91
C MET A 615 2.31 24.26 4.76
N THR A 616 3.47 24.81 5.12
CA THR A 616 3.76 26.23 4.99
C THR A 616 4.35 26.54 3.61
N ARG A 617 4.49 27.83 3.29
CA ARG A 617 5.23 28.24 2.09
C ARG A 617 6.69 27.76 2.13
N ALA A 618 7.34 27.82 3.29
CA ALA A 618 8.71 27.35 3.47
C ALA A 618 8.80 25.83 3.29
N ASP A 619 7.77 25.07 3.68
CA ASP A 619 7.77 23.64 3.41
C ASP A 619 7.80 23.31 1.92
N LEU A 620 7.03 24.03 1.11
CA LEU A 620 6.96 23.83 -0.33
C LEU A 620 8.22 24.30 -1.06
N LEU A 621 8.87 25.38 -0.59
CA LEU A 621 9.93 26.06 -1.34
C LEU A 621 11.35 25.89 -0.76
N GLU A 622 11.45 25.53 0.52
CA GLU A 622 12.72 25.50 1.27
C GLU A 622 13.03 24.11 1.84
N GLY A 623 12.37 23.06 1.32
CA GLY A 623 12.73 21.68 1.63
C GLY A 623 12.09 21.12 2.90
N ASN A 624 10.80 21.41 3.13
CA ASN A 624 10.00 20.88 4.26
C ASN A 624 10.52 21.30 5.65
N VAL A 625 11.12 22.50 5.77
CA VAL A 625 11.78 22.93 7.02
C VAL A 625 10.86 22.94 8.24
N ASP A 626 9.62 23.43 8.11
CA ASP A 626 8.69 23.53 9.23
C ASP A 626 8.06 22.17 9.57
N LEU A 627 7.80 21.35 8.55
CA LEU A 627 7.32 19.98 8.71
C LEU A 627 8.35 19.10 9.43
N LEU A 628 9.62 19.19 9.04
CA LEU A 628 10.71 18.45 9.67
C LEU A 628 10.94 18.92 11.11
N ASP A 629 10.78 20.22 11.38
CA ASP A 629 10.84 20.76 12.74
C ASP A 629 9.68 20.23 13.62
N ALA A 630 8.46 20.21 13.09
CA ALA A 630 7.29 19.64 13.76
C ALA A 630 7.47 18.13 14.07
N ALA A 631 8.07 17.36 13.15
CA ALA A 631 8.43 15.97 13.38
C ALA A 631 9.51 15.83 14.45
N GLY A 632 10.53 16.70 14.46
CA GLY A 632 11.57 16.74 15.49
C GLY A 632 11.03 17.03 16.89
N ALA A 633 10.01 17.89 17.00
CA ALA A 633 9.31 18.15 18.25
C ALA A 633 8.63 16.90 18.82
N LEU A 634 7.98 16.10 17.96
CA LEU A 634 7.36 14.83 18.34
C LEU A 634 8.40 13.78 18.77
N LEU A 635 9.51 13.67 18.03
CA LEU A 635 10.61 12.75 18.36
C LEU A 635 11.21 13.04 19.73
N THR A 636 11.45 14.32 20.04
CA THR A 636 12.05 14.75 21.32
C THR A 636 11.15 14.48 22.53
N ALA A 637 9.83 14.37 22.31
CA ALA A 637 8.87 14.03 23.35
C ALA A 637 8.83 12.52 23.65
N MET A 638 9.48 11.68 22.85
CA MET A 638 9.52 10.22 23.00
C MET A 638 10.87 9.75 23.58
N PRO A 639 10.90 8.67 24.37
CA PRO A 639 12.14 8.20 24.98
C PRO A 639 13.08 7.58 23.94
N VAL A 640 14.36 7.95 24.01
CA VAL A 640 15.43 7.28 23.26
C VAL A 640 15.82 5.99 23.96
N ARG A 641 15.95 4.91 23.20
CA ARG A 641 16.32 3.58 23.72
C ARG A 641 17.47 3.00 22.92
N ARG A 642 18.26 2.13 23.55
CA ARG A 642 19.33 1.36 22.89
C ARG A 642 19.37 -0.05 23.47
N LEU A 643 19.49 -1.05 22.61
CA LEU A 643 19.73 -2.45 22.96
C LEU A 643 20.81 -3.03 22.04
N GLY A 644 22.07 -2.76 22.39
CA GLY A 644 23.23 -3.38 21.77
C GLY A 644 23.46 -4.78 22.35
N VAL A 645 23.51 -5.79 21.47
CA VAL A 645 23.81 -7.17 21.86
C VAL A 645 24.99 -7.67 21.05
N THR A 646 26.06 -8.08 21.73
CA THR A 646 27.21 -8.74 21.11
C THR A 646 27.27 -10.19 21.55
N VAL A 647 27.67 -11.08 20.64
CA VAL A 647 27.75 -12.52 20.90
C VAL A 647 29.11 -13.08 20.50
N SER A 648 29.63 -13.99 21.31
CA SER A 648 30.84 -14.76 21.01
C SER A 648 30.65 -16.21 21.45
N LEU A 649 30.71 -17.15 20.51
CA LEU A 649 30.60 -18.59 20.77
C LEU A 649 31.99 -19.23 20.82
N ALA A 650 32.33 -19.81 21.96
CA ALA A 650 33.54 -20.61 22.15
C ALA A 650 33.15 -22.04 22.56
N GLY A 651 33.32 -23.00 21.64
CA GLY A 651 32.83 -24.37 21.85
C GLY A 651 31.30 -24.39 21.92
N THR A 652 30.75 -24.67 23.10
CA THR A 652 29.30 -24.61 23.39
C THR A 652 28.92 -23.48 24.35
N THR A 653 29.87 -22.60 24.68
CA THR A 653 29.66 -21.49 25.61
C THR A 653 29.49 -20.20 24.83
N LEU A 654 28.32 -19.58 24.93
CA LEU A 654 28.01 -18.29 24.33
C LEU A 654 28.20 -17.19 25.39
N THR A 655 29.04 -16.22 25.09
CA THR A 655 29.12 -14.96 25.86
C THR A 655 28.22 -13.93 25.17
N VAL A 656 27.30 -13.34 25.93
CA VAL A 656 26.38 -12.29 25.48
C VAL A 656 26.73 -11.00 26.22
N GLY A 657 27.16 -9.97 25.48
CA GLY A 657 27.40 -8.64 26.02
C GLY A 657 26.21 -7.72 25.73
N LEU A 658 25.74 -7.00 26.75
CA LEU A 658 24.63 -6.05 26.66
C LEU A 658 25.15 -4.62 26.83
N ASP A 659 24.75 -3.73 25.91
CA ASP A 659 24.95 -2.28 25.93
C ASP A 659 23.58 -1.61 25.80
N VAL A 660 23.02 -1.15 26.91
CA VAL A 660 21.66 -0.61 26.92
C VAL A 660 21.63 0.89 27.14
N ASP A 661 20.49 1.51 26.83
CA ASP A 661 20.12 2.84 27.31
C ASP A 661 18.60 2.91 27.41
N GLY A 662 18.10 3.49 28.52
CA GLY A 662 16.68 3.54 28.82
C GLY A 662 16.03 2.15 28.97
N ILE A 663 16.71 1.14 29.49
CA ILE A 663 16.15 -0.19 29.73
C ILE A 663 16.50 -0.59 31.16
N ASP A 664 15.52 -1.06 31.94
CA ASP A 664 15.72 -1.45 33.34
C ASP A 664 15.84 -2.97 33.53
N ARG A 665 15.41 -3.77 32.56
CA ARG A 665 15.55 -5.24 32.57
C ARG A 665 15.75 -5.80 31.17
N VAL A 666 16.57 -6.85 31.02
CA VAL A 666 16.66 -7.65 29.78
C VAL A 666 16.36 -9.12 30.07
N ASP A 667 15.43 -9.69 29.32
CA ASP A 667 15.13 -11.11 29.30
C ASP A 667 15.79 -11.77 28.08
N VAL A 668 16.54 -12.84 28.29
CA VAL A 668 17.28 -13.55 27.23
C VAL A 668 16.65 -14.91 26.96
N TYR A 669 16.48 -15.22 25.68
CA TYR A 669 15.92 -16.47 25.18
C TYR A 669 16.85 -17.11 24.14
N LEU A 670 16.87 -18.44 24.09
CA LEU A 670 17.53 -19.21 23.04
C LEU A 670 16.53 -20.19 22.41
N ASP A 671 16.27 -20.04 21.11
CA ASP A 671 15.19 -20.73 20.39
C ASP A 671 13.84 -20.64 21.14
N ASP A 672 13.48 -19.41 21.54
CA ASP A 672 12.29 -19.06 22.32
C ASP A 672 12.20 -19.68 23.73
N ARG A 673 13.28 -20.29 24.23
CA ARG A 673 13.36 -20.79 25.60
C ARG A 673 13.99 -19.75 26.51
N PRO A 674 13.35 -19.37 27.63
CA PRO A 674 13.93 -18.41 28.55
C PRO A 674 15.22 -18.94 29.17
N ILE A 675 16.25 -18.10 29.21
CA ILE A 675 17.58 -18.39 29.74
C ILE A 675 17.86 -17.58 30.99
N SER A 676 17.68 -16.26 30.92
CA SER A 676 17.93 -15.36 32.05
C SER A 676 17.01 -14.13 31.99
N SER A 677 16.92 -13.44 33.12
CA SER A 677 16.22 -12.16 33.28
C SER A 677 17.07 -11.31 34.22
N GLU A 678 17.61 -10.22 33.71
CA GLU A 678 18.66 -9.43 34.35
C GLU A 678 18.19 -7.99 34.56
N ASP A 679 18.15 -7.55 35.81
CA ASP A 679 17.88 -6.16 36.16
C ASP A 679 19.16 -5.31 35.91
N LEU A 680 19.02 -4.22 35.14
CA LEU A 680 20.13 -3.42 34.66
C LEU A 680 20.36 -2.24 35.60
N ALA A 681 21.20 -2.45 36.61
CA ALA A 681 21.57 -1.42 37.59
C ALA A 681 22.83 -0.61 37.19
N ALA A 682 23.70 -1.15 36.32
CA ALA A 682 24.85 -0.48 35.70
C ALA A 682 25.39 -1.28 34.48
N ASP A 683 25.81 -0.57 33.42
CA ASP A 683 26.39 -1.14 32.19
C ASP A 683 27.91 -1.33 32.25
N PRO A 684 28.49 -2.29 31.49
CA PRO A 684 27.85 -3.33 30.66
C PRO A 684 27.68 -4.67 31.39
N VAL A 685 26.61 -5.40 31.06
CA VAL A 685 26.33 -6.75 31.60
C VAL A 685 26.82 -7.83 30.64
N ASN A 686 27.55 -8.82 31.15
CA ASN A 686 27.98 -10.00 30.39
C ASN A 686 27.29 -11.25 30.94
N LEU A 687 26.67 -12.02 30.05
CA LEU A 687 25.97 -13.26 30.37
C LEU A 687 26.65 -14.44 29.69
N THR A 688 26.65 -15.57 30.39
CA THR A 688 27.18 -16.83 29.86
C THR A 688 26.04 -17.81 29.68
N VAL A 689 25.82 -18.25 28.45
CA VAL A 689 24.84 -19.28 28.11
C VAL A 689 25.59 -20.56 27.70
N LEU A 690 25.26 -21.67 28.35
CA LEU A 690 25.89 -22.97 28.10
C LEU A 690 25.09 -23.80 27.10
N ASP A 691 25.74 -24.84 26.56
CA ASP A 691 25.16 -25.81 25.64
C ASP A 691 24.56 -25.23 24.35
N VAL A 692 25.11 -24.10 23.89
CA VAL A 692 24.71 -23.41 22.67
C VAL A 692 25.34 -24.05 21.45
N LYS A 693 24.57 -24.12 20.37
CA LYS A 693 24.98 -24.61 19.05
C LYS A 693 24.91 -23.47 18.03
N ALA A 694 25.87 -23.46 17.12
CA ALA A 694 25.83 -22.54 15.99
C ALA A 694 24.53 -22.72 15.17
N GLY A 695 23.92 -21.60 14.79
CA GLY A 695 22.64 -21.55 14.09
C GLY A 695 21.39 -21.44 14.97
N GLN A 696 21.54 -21.47 16.30
CA GLN A 696 20.42 -21.15 17.21
C GLN A 696 20.13 -19.65 17.22
N VAL A 697 18.89 -19.28 17.57
CA VAL A 697 18.46 -17.88 17.61
C VAL A 697 18.47 -17.39 19.06
N LEU A 698 19.32 -16.41 19.34
CA LEU A 698 19.29 -15.63 20.57
C LEU A 698 18.27 -14.49 20.41
N ARG A 699 17.34 -14.36 21.36
CA ARG A 699 16.47 -13.18 21.49
C ARG A 699 16.76 -12.49 22.83
N ALA A 700 16.99 -11.18 22.81
CA ALA A 700 17.06 -10.34 24.01
C ALA A 700 15.92 -9.34 23.98
N ASP A 701 15.06 -9.35 25.00
CA ASP A 701 13.89 -8.48 25.14
C ASP A 701 14.15 -7.49 26.28
N GLY A 702 14.22 -6.20 25.96
CA GLY A 702 14.45 -5.11 26.89
C GLY A 702 13.14 -4.48 27.38
N TYR A 703 13.05 -4.27 28.69
CA TYR A 703 11.89 -3.71 29.37
C TYR A 703 12.21 -2.37 30.04
N SER A 704 11.17 -1.54 30.19
CA SER A 704 11.20 -0.32 31.01
C SER A 704 9.85 -0.17 31.70
N GLY A 705 9.84 -0.08 33.03
CA GLY A 705 8.60 -0.01 33.80
C GLY A 705 7.69 -1.23 33.62
N GLY A 706 8.25 -2.38 33.23
CA GLY A 706 7.52 -3.61 32.93
C GLY A 706 6.92 -3.69 31.51
N GLU A 707 7.09 -2.66 30.67
CA GLU A 707 6.68 -2.68 29.27
C GLU A 707 7.85 -3.10 28.37
N LEU A 708 7.57 -3.91 27.35
CA LEU A 708 8.55 -4.30 26.33
C LEU A 708 8.85 -3.08 25.44
N VAL A 709 10.10 -2.61 25.46
CA VAL A 709 10.52 -1.39 24.74
C VAL A 709 11.59 -1.63 23.68
N ALA A 710 12.30 -2.76 23.73
CA ALA A 710 13.28 -3.14 22.73
C ALA A 710 13.34 -4.67 22.58
N SER A 711 13.63 -5.17 21.38
CA SER A 711 13.93 -6.59 21.17
C SER A 711 15.07 -6.74 20.17
N ARG A 712 15.95 -7.71 20.37
CA ARG A 712 17.03 -8.02 19.44
C ARG A 712 17.05 -9.50 19.15
N ARG A 713 17.09 -9.87 17.87
CA ARG A 713 17.32 -11.24 17.41
C ARG A 713 18.68 -11.36 16.74
N LEU A 714 19.41 -12.43 17.04
CA LEU A 714 20.70 -12.75 16.46
C LEU A 714 20.81 -14.26 16.24
N THR A 715 21.33 -14.68 15.10
CA THR A 715 21.79 -16.07 14.92
C THR A 715 23.18 -16.21 15.52
N VAL A 716 23.36 -17.21 16.39
CA VAL A 716 24.61 -17.51 17.10
C VAL A 716 25.60 -18.29 16.25
#